data_AF-A0A2E7D4V3-F1
#
_entry.id   AF-A0A2E7D4V3-F1
#
_cell.length_a   1.000
_cell.length_b   1.000
_cell.length_c   1.000
_cell.angle_alpha   90.00
_cell.angle_beta   90.00
_cell.angle_gamma   90.00
#
_symmetry.space_group_name_H-M   'P 1'
#
loop_
_entity.id
_entity.type
_entity.pdbx_description
1 polymer ?
#
loop_
_entity_poly.entity_id
_entity_poly.type
_entity_poly.pdbx_seq_one_letter_code
_entity_poly.pdbx_strand_id
1 'polypeptide(L)'
;MMRSLFCSLLLLVIPSLVFADPIIVAHRGMIQHAPENTMVAFRTCLQLGIGIEVDVRRSSDGHLICVHDSTVNRTSNGRGLVSALTLRQLKQLDVGSWFHPSFGDQRVPTIDEILKEAAKHRHRRVLIALDLKAADVEADCVQLAKKHGVLSRVLFIGSTITSAGVRSKLYAADAKASIATVAHNHDEFLKAVKEPRSNWVYFRYLPSADELLKVHSSGRRAFIAGKTVAGRQSKNWRLTARIEMDAVLTDFPLELAKQLRTAQSRYRAQDRAAETKGTTKMDQQFQEIAERYLDESMRHSPVGATATGDHRFDNVIDQVSEEARAAERKMINGLLKSLADITRGQLSRDNQVDFLVLQRALEKQLWQLDTLKEWQWNPLVYTRLAGGSVYNLMARDYAPVAERLKSAAERMQQLPRLYAQVRETLNPKLVPPVHAQTAAKQHRGVLSIIDNMIRPKMDEVDEALRKELTAAIEVATKAVEEHQQWIDAELLPSAAGDFRLGPRMYDQKLEHTLGTPLSRQQIRDLAERELKRVRAEMYEIARPYYAKQNPSEQLPDNPSDELQQKVIEAVLEIASTDIPASDQVVATVIESMKTTTDFVKERDLVTVPPDPLEIIEMPEFQRGVSFAYCDSPGPLEVGQKTFYAVAPLPENWTQEQATSFLREYNIRSIHNLTIHEAMPGHFLQLAHSNRHPSQLRAVLWSGTFVEGWACYTEQVMSDAGFLDGDPLMRLVMLKWYLRSIANSIMDQAIHVDGMRRADAMKLMMEDTFQEEREASAKWVRAQLTSTQLSTYFVGLHEHFSIREAAKKEWGDEFTLKRYHDAVISFGSPPPQFVRALLLGEAIE
;
A
#
# COMPACT_ATOMS: atom_id res chain seq x y z
N MET A 1 -26.88 57.94 11.59
CA MET A 1 -25.79 58.20 10.65
C MET A 1 -24.78 57.05 10.75
N MET A 2 -24.65 56.27 9.67
CA MET A 2 -23.55 55.40 9.20
C MET A 2 -22.63 54.71 10.23
N ARG A 3 -22.69 53.37 10.35
CA ARG A 3 -22.00 52.34 9.53
C ARG A 3 -20.50 52.23 9.82
N SER A 4 -20.10 51.16 10.51
CA SER A 4 -18.99 50.30 10.06
C SER A 4 -19.13 48.91 10.66
N LEU A 5 -19.37 47.93 9.77
CA LEU A 5 -19.29 46.49 10.03
C LEU A 5 -17.82 46.12 10.24
N PHE A 6 -17.52 45.40 11.31
CA PHE A 6 -16.38 44.48 11.36
C PHE A 6 -16.93 43.11 11.71
N CYS A 7 -17.24 42.34 10.66
CA CYS A 7 -17.52 40.92 10.77
C CYS A 7 -16.20 40.18 10.92
N SER A 8 -16.00 39.56 12.08
CA SER A 8 -14.97 38.55 12.32
C SER A 8 -15.17 37.38 11.36
N LEU A 9 -14.31 37.25 10.35
CA LEU A 9 -14.19 36.04 9.55
C LEU A 9 -13.20 35.11 10.26
N LEU A 10 -13.71 34.31 11.18
CA LEU A 10 -13.02 33.14 11.70
C LEU A 10 -13.03 32.10 10.55
N LEU A 11 -11.96 32.04 9.75
CA LEU A 11 -11.72 30.95 8.81
C LEU A 11 -11.32 29.73 9.64
N LEU A 12 -12.33 29.01 10.13
CA LEU A 12 -12.21 27.62 10.56
C LEU A 12 -11.67 26.83 9.36
N VAL A 13 -10.39 26.46 9.41
CA VAL A 13 -9.84 25.38 8.59
C VAL A 13 -10.52 24.10 9.08
N ILE A 14 -11.61 23.72 8.42
CA ILE A 14 -12.24 22.43 8.62
C ILE A 14 -11.28 21.41 8.00
N PRO A 15 -10.72 20.45 8.76
CA PRO A 15 -9.93 19.38 8.17
C PRO A 15 -10.79 18.66 7.14
N SER A 16 -10.25 18.46 5.93
CA SER A 16 -10.91 17.70 4.88
C SER A 16 -11.19 16.27 5.37
N LEU A 17 -12.39 16.06 5.91
CA LEU A 17 -12.91 14.76 6.31
C LEU A 17 -13.05 13.89 5.06
N VAL A 18 -12.22 12.86 4.94
CA VAL A 18 -12.36 11.83 3.92
C VAL A 18 -13.59 10.99 4.27
N PHE A 19 -14.69 11.25 3.56
CA PHE A 19 -15.97 10.55 3.76
C PHE A 19 -15.91 9.10 3.27
N ALA A 20 -16.33 8.13 4.10
CA ALA A 20 -16.42 6.74 3.70
C ALA A 20 -17.69 6.48 2.86
N ASP A 21 -17.57 5.74 1.75
CA ASP A 21 -18.73 5.39 0.92
C ASP A 21 -19.80 4.58 1.69
N PRO A 22 -21.09 4.84 1.42
CA PRO A 22 -22.19 4.04 1.96
C PRO A 22 -22.11 2.59 1.48
N ILE A 23 -22.46 1.65 2.37
CA ILE A 23 -22.69 0.25 1.98
C ILE A 23 -23.90 0.19 1.07
N ILE A 24 -23.72 -0.32 -0.15
CA ILE A 24 -24.83 -0.57 -1.08
C ILE A 24 -25.52 -1.85 -0.66
N VAL A 25 -26.85 -1.80 -0.53
CA VAL A 25 -27.69 -2.96 -0.22
C VAL A 25 -28.67 -3.17 -1.36
N ALA A 26 -28.68 -4.38 -1.93
CA ALA A 26 -29.56 -4.76 -3.02
C ALA A 26 -30.91 -5.23 -2.46
N HIS A 27 -32.00 -4.53 -2.80
CA HIS A 27 -33.36 -4.86 -2.38
C HIS A 27 -33.79 -6.20 -2.98
N ARG A 28 -34.00 -7.22 -2.14
CA ARG A 28 -34.30 -8.62 -2.53
C ARG A 28 -33.27 -9.26 -3.46
N GLY A 29 -32.03 -8.78 -3.41
CA GLY A 29 -30.95 -9.18 -4.31
C GLY A 29 -30.92 -8.41 -5.64
N MET A 30 -30.30 -9.01 -6.67
CA MET A 30 -30.09 -8.38 -7.98
C MET A 30 -31.35 -8.37 -8.86
N ILE A 31 -32.45 -7.76 -8.41
CA ILE A 31 -33.77 -7.89 -9.06
C ILE A 31 -33.85 -7.41 -10.52
N GLN A 32 -32.89 -6.61 -10.99
CA GLN A 32 -32.80 -6.19 -12.39
C GLN A 32 -32.16 -7.27 -13.29
N HIS A 33 -31.52 -8.28 -12.70
CA HIS A 33 -30.67 -9.24 -13.42
C HIS A 33 -30.91 -10.71 -13.02
N ALA A 34 -31.59 -10.95 -11.91
CA ALA A 34 -31.90 -12.28 -11.39
C ALA A 34 -33.25 -12.27 -10.67
N PRO A 35 -33.95 -13.42 -10.58
CA PRO A 35 -35.20 -13.54 -9.83
C PRO A 35 -35.02 -13.11 -8.36
N GLU A 36 -35.93 -12.27 -7.87
CA GLU A 36 -35.89 -11.75 -6.50
C GLU A 36 -35.86 -12.87 -5.45
N ASN A 37 -35.20 -12.63 -4.32
CA ASN A 37 -35.19 -13.55 -3.17
C ASN A 37 -34.71 -14.98 -3.50
N THR A 38 -33.73 -15.13 -4.39
CA THR A 38 -33.11 -16.41 -4.76
C THR A 38 -31.64 -16.51 -4.36
N MET A 39 -31.13 -17.73 -4.20
CA MET A 39 -29.72 -17.94 -3.87
C MET A 39 -28.77 -17.40 -4.94
N VAL A 40 -29.13 -17.48 -6.23
CA VAL A 40 -28.32 -16.87 -7.29
C VAL A 40 -28.24 -15.35 -7.14
N ALA A 41 -29.37 -14.68 -6.89
CA ALA A 41 -29.39 -13.22 -6.70
C ALA A 41 -28.54 -12.78 -5.51
N PHE A 42 -28.60 -13.50 -4.39
CA PHE A 42 -27.81 -13.21 -3.20
C PHE A 42 -26.33 -13.52 -3.36
N ARG A 43 -25.96 -14.67 -3.94
CA ARG A 43 -24.56 -15.02 -4.21
C ARG A 43 -23.89 -13.98 -5.09
N THR A 44 -24.56 -13.54 -6.16
CA THR A 44 -24.05 -12.50 -7.04
C THR A 44 -23.81 -11.19 -6.29
N CYS A 45 -24.74 -10.74 -5.43
CA CYS A 45 -24.52 -9.54 -4.61
C CYS A 45 -23.28 -9.68 -3.72
N LEU A 46 -23.20 -10.79 -2.97
CA LEU A 46 -22.13 -11.03 -2.00
C LEU A 46 -20.75 -11.12 -2.67
N GLN A 47 -20.67 -11.79 -3.83
CA GLN A 47 -19.46 -11.87 -4.65
C GLN A 47 -18.98 -10.48 -5.12
N LEU A 48 -19.93 -9.59 -5.46
CA LEU A 48 -19.65 -8.22 -5.89
C LEU A 48 -19.39 -7.26 -4.73
N GLY A 49 -19.39 -7.73 -3.48
CA GLY A 49 -19.25 -6.86 -2.31
C GLY A 49 -20.46 -5.94 -2.06
N ILE A 50 -21.64 -6.34 -2.54
CA ILE A 50 -22.90 -5.64 -2.35
C ILE A 50 -23.71 -6.35 -1.25
N GLY A 51 -24.23 -5.57 -0.30
CA GLY A 51 -25.14 -6.06 0.72
C GLY A 51 -26.45 -6.59 0.15
N ILE A 52 -27.15 -7.39 0.93
CA ILE A 52 -28.42 -8.01 0.50
C ILE A 52 -29.51 -7.66 1.49
N GLU A 53 -30.70 -7.38 0.97
CA GLU A 53 -31.92 -7.37 1.75
C GLU A 53 -32.72 -8.64 1.48
N VAL A 54 -33.27 -9.22 2.55
CA VAL A 54 -33.82 -10.57 2.59
C VAL A 54 -35.14 -10.56 3.35
N ASP A 55 -36.21 -10.99 2.70
CA ASP A 55 -37.54 -11.06 3.28
C ASP A 55 -37.74 -12.34 4.12
N VAL A 56 -38.08 -12.21 5.40
CA VAL A 56 -38.23 -13.36 6.30
C VAL A 56 -39.69 -13.73 6.54
N ARG A 57 -40.06 -14.97 6.20
CA ARG A 57 -41.33 -15.62 6.58
C ARG A 57 -41.10 -16.98 7.21
N ARG A 58 -42.17 -17.58 7.76
CA ARG A 58 -42.15 -18.91 8.38
C ARG A 58 -43.06 -19.88 7.62
N SER A 59 -42.57 -21.09 7.36
CA SER A 59 -43.34 -22.22 6.81
C SER A 59 -44.27 -22.84 7.87
N SER A 60 -45.19 -23.73 7.46
CA SER A 60 -46.12 -24.39 8.39
C SER A 60 -45.44 -25.32 9.40
N ASP A 61 -44.26 -25.85 9.05
CA ASP A 61 -43.39 -26.69 9.88
C ASP A 61 -42.28 -25.89 10.59
N GLY A 62 -42.39 -24.56 10.62
CA GLY A 62 -41.60 -23.69 11.50
C GLY A 62 -40.27 -23.18 10.95
N HIS A 63 -39.88 -23.53 9.72
CA HIS A 63 -38.63 -23.07 9.11
C HIS A 63 -38.73 -21.63 8.61
N LEU A 64 -37.65 -20.86 8.79
CA LEU A 64 -37.53 -19.51 8.25
C LEU A 64 -37.10 -19.55 6.78
N ILE A 65 -37.92 -18.96 5.91
CA ILE A 65 -37.78 -18.98 4.46
C ILE A 65 -37.79 -17.58 3.87
N CYS A 66 -37.18 -17.45 2.69
CA CYS A 66 -37.01 -16.18 2.00
C CYS A 66 -38.10 -15.96 0.93
N VAL A 67 -39.20 -15.30 1.31
CA VAL A 67 -40.29 -14.93 0.38
C VAL A 67 -40.93 -13.61 0.85
N HIS A 68 -41.08 -12.66 -0.08
CA HIS A 68 -41.71 -11.37 0.22
C HIS A 68 -43.21 -11.48 0.49
N ASP A 69 -43.97 -12.03 -0.46
CA ASP A 69 -45.44 -12.06 -0.45
C ASP A 69 -45.97 -13.08 0.58
N SER A 70 -47.20 -12.90 1.06
CA SER A 70 -47.82 -13.91 1.95
C SER A 70 -48.17 -15.22 1.22
N THR A 71 -48.19 -15.20 -0.11
CA THR A 71 -48.41 -16.36 -0.99
C THR A 71 -47.22 -16.56 -1.92
N VAL A 72 -47.04 -17.80 -2.41
CA VAL A 72 -46.00 -18.12 -3.40
C VAL A 72 -46.41 -17.80 -4.84
N ASN A 73 -47.60 -17.23 -5.05
CA ASN A 73 -48.26 -17.18 -6.35
C ASN A 73 -47.50 -16.37 -7.41
N ARG A 74 -46.89 -15.25 -7.01
CA ARG A 74 -46.29 -14.28 -7.95
C ARG A 74 -44.93 -14.72 -8.47
N THR A 75 -44.09 -15.26 -7.59
CA THR A 75 -42.67 -15.54 -7.87
C THR A 75 -42.37 -17.03 -7.90
N SER A 76 -43.37 -17.87 -8.15
CA SER A 76 -43.16 -19.30 -8.32
C SER A 76 -44.21 -19.95 -9.22
N ASN A 77 -43.98 -21.21 -9.57
CA ASN A 77 -44.96 -22.08 -10.22
C ASN A 77 -46.06 -22.62 -9.27
N GLY A 78 -46.00 -22.31 -7.96
CA GLY A 78 -46.94 -22.78 -6.96
C GLY A 78 -48.14 -21.85 -6.71
N ARG A 79 -49.05 -22.29 -5.83
CA ARG A 79 -50.16 -21.49 -5.30
C ARG A 79 -50.34 -21.73 -3.81
N GLY A 80 -50.77 -20.71 -3.07
CA GLY A 80 -51.18 -20.83 -1.66
C GLY A 80 -50.36 -19.97 -0.70
N LEU A 81 -50.81 -19.95 0.56
CA LEU A 81 -50.15 -19.22 1.66
C LEU A 81 -48.82 -19.88 2.02
N VAL A 82 -47.77 -19.07 2.17
CA VAL A 82 -46.46 -19.53 2.64
C VAL A 82 -46.58 -20.25 3.99
N SER A 83 -47.39 -19.70 4.91
CA SER A 83 -47.61 -20.26 6.25
C SER A 83 -48.43 -21.56 6.27
N ALA A 84 -48.98 -21.98 5.13
CA ALA A 84 -49.71 -23.25 4.98
C ALA A 84 -48.86 -24.34 4.31
N LEU A 85 -47.66 -24.02 3.83
CA LEU A 85 -46.77 -24.93 3.13
C LEU A 85 -45.58 -25.33 4.02
N THR A 86 -45.23 -26.61 4.00
CA THR A 86 -44.02 -27.13 4.67
C THR A 86 -42.75 -26.72 3.91
N LEU A 87 -41.59 -26.74 4.57
CA LEU A 87 -40.31 -26.47 3.89
C LEU A 87 -40.10 -27.41 2.69
N ARG A 88 -40.48 -28.69 2.83
CA ARG A 88 -40.39 -29.67 1.74
C ARG A 88 -41.22 -29.27 0.53
N GLN A 89 -42.44 -28.79 0.73
CA GLN A 89 -43.30 -28.31 -0.35
C GLN A 89 -42.75 -27.03 -0.98
N LEU A 90 -42.27 -26.09 -0.16
CA LEU A 90 -41.65 -24.84 -0.64
C LEU A 90 -40.38 -25.11 -1.48
N LYS A 91 -39.57 -26.11 -1.09
CA LYS A 91 -38.36 -26.51 -1.83
C LYS A 91 -38.64 -27.22 -3.15
N GLN A 92 -39.88 -27.63 -3.43
CA GLN A 92 -40.27 -28.17 -4.74
C GLN A 92 -40.67 -27.09 -5.74
N LEU A 93 -40.90 -25.86 -5.29
CA LEU A 93 -41.32 -24.76 -6.15
C LEU A 93 -40.14 -24.22 -6.96
N ASP A 94 -40.39 -24.01 -8.24
CA ASP A 94 -39.51 -23.24 -9.12
C ASP A 94 -39.78 -21.76 -8.88
N VAL A 95 -38.76 -21.03 -8.43
CA VAL A 95 -38.83 -19.59 -8.14
C VAL A 95 -38.02 -18.73 -9.11
N GLY A 96 -37.54 -19.30 -10.21
CA GLY A 96 -36.69 -18.60 -11.18
C GLY A 96 -37.27 -18.51 -12.59
N SER A 97 -38.01 -19.52 -13.06
CA SER A 97 -38.51 -19.54 -14.46
C SER A 97 -39.45 -18.39 -14.79
N TRP A 98 -40.14 -17.81 -13.80
CA TRP A 98 -41.00 -16.64 -14.01
C TRP A 98 -40.21 -15.39 -14.41
N PHE A 99 -38.93 -15.31 -14.04
CA PHE A 99 -38.03 -14.23 -14.42
C PHE A 99 -37.39 -14.53 -15.78
N HIS A 100 -36.80 -15.71 -15.93
CA HIS A 100 -36.27 -16.20 -17.20
C HIS A 100 -36.08 -17.74 -17.14
N PRO A 101 -36.32 -18.49 -18.23
CA PRO A 101 -36.20 -19.95 -18.24
C PRO A 101 -34.83 -20.50 -17.78
N SER A 102 -33.75 -19.73 -17.94
CA SER A 102 -32.40 -20.12 -17.48
C SER A 102 -32.26 -20.23 -15.97
N PHE A 103 -33.23 -19.74 -15.19
CA PHE A 103 -33.23 -19.81 -13.72
C PHE A 103 -34.16 -20.91 -13.18
N GLY A 104 -34.62 -21.86 -14.01
CA GLY A 104 -35.56 -22.92 -13.58
C GLY A 104 -35.03 -23.88 -12.51
N ASP A 105 -33.74 -23.82 -12.19
CA ASP A 105 -33.11 -24.56 -11.09
C ASP A 105 -33.25 -23.87 -9.72
N GLN A 106 -33.70 -22.61 -9.67
CA GLN A 106 -33.83 -21.87 -8.42
C GLN A 106 -34.98 -22.41 -7.56
N ARG A 107 -34.74 -22.53 -6.25
CA ARG A 107 -35.71 -22.97 -5.23
C ARG A 107 -35.84 -21.93 -4.13
N VAL A 108 -36.94 -21.97 -3.38
CA VAL A 108 -37.16 -21.11 -2.20
C VAL A 108 -35.99 -21.27 -1.22
N PRO A 109 -35.21 -20.21 -0.93
CA PRO A 109 -34.11 -20.28 0.03
C PRO A 109 -34.61 -20.30 1.48
N THR A 110 -33.85 -20.93 2.38
CA THR A 110 -34.01 -20.73 3.82
C THR A 110 -33.12 -19.59 4.31
N ILE A 111 -33.48 -18.97 5.43
CA ILE A 111 -32.63 -17.94 6.05
C ILE A 111 -31.29 -18.55 6.53
N ASP A 112 -31.29 -19.81 6.97
CA ASP A 112 -30.07 -20.55 7.34
C ASP A 112 -29.11 -20.70 6.14
N GLU A 113 -29.63 -21.03 4.95
CA GLU A 113 -28.82 -21.12 3.71
C GLU A 113 -28.22 -19.78 3.30
N ILE A 114 -29.00 -18.70 3.40
CA ILE A 114 -28.55 -17.35 3.03
C ILE A 114 -27.45 -16.88 4.00
N LEU A 115 -27.66 -17.04 5.31
CA LEU A 115 -26.67 -16.63 6.31
C LEU A 115 -25.40 -17.49 6.25
N LYS A 116 -25.54 -18.80 5.96
CA LYS A 116 -24.40 -19.68 5.69
C LYS A 116 -23.61 -19.23 4.46
N GLU A 117 -24.29 -18.81 3.40
CA GLU A 117 -23.63 -18.27 2.21
C GLU A 117 -22.91 -16.94 2.52
N ALA A 118 -23.57 -16.02 3.23
CA ALA A 118 -22.97 -14.75 3.62
C ALA A 118 -21.74 -14.91 4.55
N ALA A 119 -21.69 -15.97 5.35
CA ALA A 119 -20.54 -16.32 6.17
C ALA A 119 -19.28 -16.68 5.36
N LYS A 120 -19.43 -17.13 4.09
CA LYS A 120 -18.29 -17.37 3.19
C LYS A 120 -17.63 -16.07 2.71
N HIS A 121 -18.36 -14.96 2.74
CA HIS A 121 -17.93 -13.65 2.24
C HIS A 121 -17.57 -12.68 3.37
N ARG A 122 -17.03 -13.17 4.50
CA ARG A 122 -16.68 -12.36 5.69
C ARG A 122 -15.62 -11.28 5.42
N HIS A 123 -14.75 -11.51 4.45
CA HIS A 123 -13.72 -10.55 4.02
C HIS A 123 -14.32 -9.33 3.29
N ARG A 124 -15.58 -9.37 2.84
CA ARG A 124 -16.25 -8.26 2.16
C ARG A 124 -17.01 -7.36 3.15
N ARG A 125 -16.94 -6.04 2.95
CA ARG A 125 -17.74 -5.05 3.68
C ARG A 125 -19.18 -5.02 3.16
N VAL A 126 -19.99 -6.00 3.56
CA VAL A 126 -21.43 -6.08 3.21
C VAL A 126 -22.34 -6.08 4.43
N LEU A 127 -23.56 -5.57 4.24
CA LEU A 127 -24.64 -5.56 5.21
C LEU A 127 -25.76 -6.51 4.76
N ILE A 128 -26.31 -7.29 5.70
CA ILE A 128 -27.44 -8.20 5.47
C ILE A 128 -28.66 -7.59 6.16
N ALA A 129 -29.55 -6.98 5.39
CA ALA A 129 -30.78 -6.41 5.93
C ALA A 129 -31.88 -7.49 5.96
N LEU A 130 -32.27 -7.96 7.15
CA LEU A 130 -33.35 -8.93 7.31
C LEU A 130 -34.68 -8.19 7.51
N ASP A 131 -35.56 -8.24 6.52
CA ASP A 131 -36.91 -7.67 6.58
C ASP A 131 -37.89 -8.68 7.17
N LEU A 132 -38.27 -8.47 8.43
CA LEU A 132 -39.14 -9.38 9.17
C LEU A 132 -40.60 -9.18 8.73
N LYS A 133 -41.14 -10.14 7.95
CA LYS A 133 -42.54 -10.14 7.46
C LYS A 133 -43.49 -11.02 8.28
N ALA A 134 -42.95 -11.88 9.13
CA ALA A 134 -43.71 -12.76 10.03
C ALA A 134 -43.55 -12.32 11.49
N ALA A 135 -44.55 -12.63 12.31
CA ALA A 135 -44.46 -12.47 13.75
C ALA A 135 -43.64 -13.60 14.38
N ASP A 136 -43.05 -13.32 15.55
CA ASP A 136 -42.36 -14.30 16.40
C ASP A 136 -41.21 -15.03 15.68
N VAL A 137 -40.42 -14.29 14.87
CA VAL A 137 -39.22 -14.79 14.17
C VAL A 137 -37.92 -14.18 14.70
N GLU A 138 -38.02 -13.20 15.60
CA GLU A 138 -36.92 -12.35 16.06
C GLU A 138 -35.78 -13.16 16.68
N ALA A 139 -36.09 -13.99 17.68
CA ALA A 139 -35.11 -14.81 18.37
C ALA A 139 -34.46 -15.83 17.43
N ASP A 140 -35.25 -16.48 16.57
CA ASP A 140 -34.77 -17.47 15.62
C ASP A 140 -33.79 -16.85 14.62
N CYS A 141 -34.07 -15.65 14.09
CA CYS A 141 -33.15 -14.96 13.20
C CYS A 141 -31.83 -14.58 13.91
N VAL A 142 -31.90 -14.09 15.15
CA VAL A 142 -30.70 -13.78 15.94
C VAL A 142 -29.87 -15.05 16.18
N GLN A 143 -30.50 -16.16 16.53
CA GLN A 143 -29.79 -17.43 16.75
C GLN A 143 -29.15 -17.97 15.46
N LEU A 144 -29.83 -17.90 14.31
CA LEU A 144 -29.24 -18.28 13.03
C LEU A 144 -28.06 -17.37 12.65
N ALA A 145 -28.16 -16.06 12.87
CA ALA A 145 -27.07 -15.13 12.61
C ALA A 145 -25.85 -15.39 13.52
N LYS A 146 -26.08 -15.79 14.79
CA LYS A 146 -25.02 -16.19 15.72
C LYS A 146 -24.40 -17.53 15.34
N LYS A 147 -25.22 -18.52 14.98
CA LYS A 147 -24.78 -19.85 14.49
C LYS A 147 -23.77 -19.70 13.35
N HIS A 148 -24.03 -18.80 12.41
CA HIS A 148 -23.13 -18.55 11.27
C HIS A 148 -22.10 -17.44 11.52
N GLY A 149 -22.03 -16.88 12.74
CA GLY A 149 -21.11 -15.82 13.16
C GLY A 149 -21.17 -14.55 12.32
N VAL A 150 -22.37 -14.17 11.85
CA VAL A 150 -22.61 -12.99 11.01
C VAL A 150 -23.50 -11.93 11.69
N LEU A 151 -23.85 -12.09 12.97
CA LEU A 151 -24.76 -11.17 13.69
C LEU A 151 -24.32 -9.69 13.61
N SER A 152 -23.02 -9.39 13.69
CA SER A 152 -22.48 -8.03 13.57
C SER A 152 -22.68 -7.39 12.18
N ARG A 153 -23.06 -8.19 11.19
CA ARG A 153 -23.29 -7.78 9.79
C ARG A 153 -24.77 -7.82 9.41
N VAL A 154 -25.65 -8.17 10.35
CA VAL A 154 -27.09 -8.23 10.14
C VAL A 154 -27.75 -6.98 10.69
N LEU A 155 -28.57 -6.31 9.87
CA LEU A 155 -29.48 -5.23 10.27
C LEU A 155 -30.93 -5.72 10.20
N PHE A 156 -31.64 -5.67 11.32
CA PHE A 156 -33.05 -6.04 11.36
C PHE A 156 -33.95 -4.87 10.95
N ILE A 157 -34.75 -5.06 9.90
CA ILE A 157 -35.72 -4.10 9.37
C ILE A 157 -37.13 -4.73 9.31
N GLY A 158 -38.04 -4.21 8.50
CA GLY A 158 -39.41 -4.73 8.37
C GLY A 158 -40.33 -4.28 9.50
N SER A 159 -41.03 -5.21 10.16
CA SER A 159 -41.88 -4.88 11.32
C SER A 159 -41.10 -4.20 12.46
N THR A 160 -39.79 -4.45 12.54
CA THR A 160 -38.85 -3.88 13.51
C THR A 160 -38.81 -2.34 13.49
N ILE A 161 -38.87 -1.73 12.31
CA ILE A 161 -38.68 -0.29 12.19
C ILE A 161 -39.86 0.52 12.76
N THR A 162 -41.06 -0.07 12.80
CA THR A 162 -42.29 0.58 13.28
C THR A 162 -42.75 0.05 14.64
N SER A 163 -42.48 -1.22 14.99
CA SER A 163 -42.96 -1.85 16.22
C SER A 163 -41.91 -1.88 17.34
N ALA A 164 -42.18 -1.13 18.42
CA ALA A 164 -41.36 -1.17 19.64
C ALA A 164 -41.33 -2.56 20.30
N GLY A 165 -42.40 -3.35 20.15
CA GLY A 165 -42.47 -4.72 20.67
C GLY A 165 -41.48 -5.65 19.97
N VAL A 166 -41.39 -5.58 18.65
CA VAL A 166 -40.43 -6.36 17.84
C VAL A 166 -38.98 -5.96 18.20
N ARG A 167 -38.70 -4.66 18.31
CA ARG A 167 -37.37 -4.18 18.78
C ARG A 167 -37.01 -4.72 20.15
N SER A 168 -37.98 -4.78 21.06
CA SER A 168 -37.78 -5.31 22.41
C SER A 168 -37.45 -6.80 22.40
N LYS A 169 -38.12 -7.59 21.55
CA LYS A 169 -37.83 -9.02 21.36
C LYS A 169 -36.43 -9.24 20.78
N LEU A 170 -36.03 -8.47 19.75
CA LEU A 170 -34.68 -8.56 19.16
C LEU A 170 -33.60 -8.18 20.16
N TYR A 171 -33.78 -7.07 20.88
CA TYR A 171 -32.83 -6.60 21.90
C TYR A 171 -32.70 -7.61 23.06
N ALA A 172 -33.81 -8.23 23.47
CA ALA A 172 -33.79 -9.28 24.49
C ALA A 172 -33.11 -10.57 24.00
N ALA A 173 -33.22 -10.90 22.71
CA ALA A 173 -32.53 -12.05 22.13
C ALA A 173 -31.01 -11.84 22.06
N ASP A 174 -30.56 -10.64 21.70
CA ASP A 174 -29.16 -10.22 21.83
C ASP A 174 -29.04 -8.68 21.78
N ALA A 175 -28.51 -8.07 22.85
CA ALA A 175 -28.33 -6.61 22.92
C ALA A 175 -27.34 -6.05 21.89
N LYS A 176 -26.52 -6.90 21.26
CA LYS A 176 -25.60 -6.52 20.18
C LYS A 176 -26.25 -6.56 18.79
N ALA A 177 -27.51 -7.00 18.68
CA ALA A 177 -28.22 -7.01 17.40
C ALA A 177 -28.31 -5.60 16.81
N SER A 178 -28.09 -5.45 15.49
CA SER A 178 -28.30 -4.16 14.84
C SER A 178 -29.78 -3.97 14.53
N ILE A 179 -30.41 -3.00 15.19
CA ILE A 179 -31.86 -2.77 15.16
C ILE A 179 -32.12 -1.34 14.69
N ALA A 180 -32.97 -1.19 13.68
CA ALA A 180 -33.33 0.12 13.13
C ALA A 180 -34.69 0.65 13.60
N THR A 181 -34.80 1.98 13.68
CA THR A 181 -36.06 2.71 13.93
C THR A 181 -36.31 3.72 12.82
N VAL A 182 -37.52 3.77 12.27
CA VAL A 182 -37.84 4.64 11.14
C VAL A 182 -38.00 6.10 11.55
N ALA A 183 -37.51 7.00 10.70
CA ALA A 183 -37.89 8.40 10.64
C ALA A 183 -38.53 8.69 9.27
N HIS A 184 -39.82 9.00 9.24
CA HIS A 184 -40.52 9.31 7.99
C HIS A 184 -40.25 10.73 7.48
N ASN A 185 -39.91 11.64 8.39
CA ASN A 185 -39.71 13.06 8.16
C ASN A 185 -38.77 13.64 9.24
N HIS A 186 -38.43 14.93 9.11
CA HIS A 186 -37.58 15.66 10.06
C HIS A 186 -38.17 15.72 11.48
N ASP A 187 -39.50 15.74 11.63
CA ASP A 187 -40.15 15.83 12.95
C ASP A 187 -39.99 14.52 13.76
N GLU A 188 -39.97 13.39 13.06
CA GLU A 188 -39.79 12.06 13.66
C GLU A 188 -38.31 11.70 13.92
N PHE A 189 -37.37 12.45 13.35
CA PHE A 189 -35.93 12.19 13.43
C PHE A 189 -35.42 12.05 14.87
N LEU A 190 -35.70 13.06 15.71
CA LEU A 190 -35.21 13.08 17.08
C LEU A 190 -35.80 11.94 17.92
N LYS A 191 -37.01 11.49 17.58
CA LYS A 191 -37.62 10.31 18.22
C LYS A 191 -36.88 9.04 17.84
N ALA A 192 -36.52 8.88 16.57
CA ALA A 192 -35.76 7.73 16.10
C ALA A 192 -34.34 7.68 16.70
N VAL A 193 -33.63 8.82 16.78
CA VAL A 193 -32.30 8.91 17.40
C VAL A 193 -32.34 8.62 18.90
N LYS A 194 -33.43 8.97 19.60
CA LYS A 194 -33.58 8.74 21.04
C LYS A 194 -34.07 7.35 21.40
N GLU A 195 -34.42 6.48 20.45
CA GLU A 195 -34.87 5.13 20.75
C GLU A 195 -33.71 4.33 21.40
N PRO A 196 -33.84 3.90 22.67
CA PRO A 196 -32.74 3.24 23.40
C PRO A 196 -32.42 1.84 22.87
N ARG A 197 -33.37 1.15 22.23
CA ARG A 197 -33.20 -0.22 21.72
C ARG A 197 -32.78 -0.28 20.25
N SER A 198 -32.35 0.85 19.70
CA SER A 198 -32.02 0.98 18.29
C SER A 198 -30.67 1.69 18.12
N ASN A 199 -29.77 1.04 17.40
CA ASN A 199 -28.44 1.54 17.05
C ASN A 199 -28.35 1.99 15.57
N TRP A 200 -29.47 1.92 14.83
CA TRP A 200 -29.59 2.43 13.46
C TRP A 200 -30.84 3.31 13.30
N VAL A 201 -30.71 4.39 12.52
CA VAL A 201 -31.84 5.21 12.08
C VAL A 201 -32.18 4.87 10.64
N TYR A 202 -33.44 4.49 10.38
CA TYR A 202 -33.94 4.15 9.05
C TYR A 202 -34.66 5.36 8.43
N PHE A 203 -34.07 5.97 7.42
CA PHE A 203 -34.61 7.16 6.77
C PHE A 203 -35.52 6.83 5.57
N ARG A 204 -36.69 7.46 5.53
CA ARG A 204 -37.61 7.47 4.37
C ARG A 204 -37.63 8.81 3.62
N TYR A 205 -36.89 9.80 4.11
CA TYR A 205 -36.59 11.08 3.46
C TYR A 205 -35.07 11.22 3.32
N LEU A 206 -34.61 12.25 2.61
CA LEU A 206 -33.19 12.55 2.49
C LEU A 206 -32.77 13.46 3.65
N PRO A 207 -32.00 12.98 4.64
CA PRO A 207 -31.63 13.78 5.80
C PRO A 207 -30.61 14.86 5.46
N SER A 208 -30.56 15.88 6.32
CA SER A 208 -29.53 16.92 6.29
C SER A 208 -28.21 16.41 6.88
N ALA A 209 -27.10 17.10 6.58
CA ALA A 209 -25.79 16.78 7.16
C ALA A 209 -25.82 16.89 8.70
N ASP A 210 -26.51 17.89 9.25
CA ASP A 210 -26.68 18.07 10.70
C ASP A 210 -27.42 16.89 11.36
N GLU A 211 -28.39 16.32 10.66
CA GLU A 211 -29.09 15.12 11.15
C GLU A 211 -28.17 13.91 11.14
N LEU A 212 -27.34 13.72 10.11
CA LEU A 212 -26.35 12.63 10.06
C LEU A 212 -25.29 12.78 11.16
N LEU A 213 -24.75 13.98 11.36
CA LEU A 213 -23.84 14.26 12.46
C LEU A 213 -24.46 13.95 13.83
N LYS A 214 -25.76 14.23 14.03
CA LYS A 214 -26.49 13.85 15.24
C LYS A 214 -26.68 12.33 15.37
N VAL A 215 -26.88 11.60 14.28
CA VAL A 215 -26.93 10.13 14.29
C VAL A 215 -25.57 9.59 14.78
N HIS A 216 -24.47 10.00 14.15
CA HIS A 216 -23.14 9.48 14.43
C HIS A 216 -22.60 9.89 15.81
N SER A 217 -22.79 11.14 16.22
CA SER A 217 -22.42 11.61 17.57
C SER A 217 -23.19 10.90 18.69
N SER A 218 -24.35 10.32 18.38
CA SER A 218 -25.10 9.47 19.32
C SER A 218 -24.65 8.01 19.34
N GLY A 219 -23.59 7.67 18.61
CA GLY A 219 -23.07 6.30 18.46
C GLY A 219 -23.93 5.39 17.56
N ARG A 220 -24.79 5.98 16.72
CA ARG A 220 -25.72 5.25 15.83
C ARG A 220 -25.29 5.34 14.38
N ARG A 221 -25.88 4.50 13.54
CA ARG A 221 -25.63 4.44 12.08
C ARG A 221 -26.88 4.77 11.27
N ALA A 222 -26.73 5.16 10.01
CA ALA A 222 -27.82 5.64 9.16
C ALA A 222 -28.09 4.71 7.97
N PHE A 223 -29.35 4.30 7.79
CA PHE A 223 -29.79 3.45 6.67
C PHE A 223 -30.90 4.16 5.90
N ILE A 224 -30.72 4.42 4.60
CA ILE A 224 -31.75 5.08 3.77
C ILE A 224 -32.37 4.11 2.78
N ALA A 225 -33.69 4.15 2.67
CA ALA A 225 -34.43 3.23 1.81
C ALA A 225 -35.81 3.77 1.39
N GLY A 226 -36.18 3.55 0.13
CA GLY A 226 -37.50 3.92 -0.41
C GLY A 226 -37.43 4.37 -1.85
N LYS A 227 -38.47 4.09 -2.64
CA LYS A 227 -38.48 4.32 -4.09
C LYS A 227 -38.20 5.78 -4.50
N THR A 228 -38.69 6.73 -3.72
CA THR A 228 -38.55 8.17 -3.97
C THR A 228 -37.22 8.76 -3.48
N VAL A 229 -36.51 8.06 -2.58
CA VAL A 229 -35.28 8.56 -1.96
C VAL A 229 -34.03 7.77 -2.34
N ALA A 230 -34.10 6.45 -2.34
CA ALA A 230 -33.01 5.53 -2.63
C ALA A 230 -33.24 4.67 -3.90
N GLY A 231 -34.40 4.81 -4.58
CA GLY A 231 -34.62 4.26 -5.93
C GLY A 231 -33.70 4.89 -6.98
N ARG A 232 -34.02 4.81 -8.28
CA ARG A 232 -33.18 5.36 -9.38
C ARG A 232 -33.10 6.90 -9.40
N GLN A 233 -32.54 7.47 -8.34
CA GLN A 233 -32.53 8.89 -8.00
C GLN A 233 -31.08 9.35 -7.89
N SER A 234 -30.45 9.57 -9.05
CA SER A 234 -29.01 9.92 -9.13
C SER A 234 -28.62 11.14 -8.28
N LYS A 235 -29.53 12.10 -8.09
CA LYS A 235 -29.28 13.27 -7.22
C LYS A 235 -29.16 12.87 -5.75
N ASN A 236 -30.06 12.01 -5.29
CA ASN A 236 -30.09 11.58 -3.89
C ASN A 236 -28.93 10.63 -3.58
N TRP A 237 -28.63 9.69 -4.47
CA TRP A 237 -27.46 8.80 -4.34
C TRP A 237 -26.14 9.56 -4.21
N ARG A 238 -25.98 10.65 -4.96
CA ARG A 238 -24.82 11.53 -4.81
C ARG A 238 -24.84 12.21 -3.44
N LEU A 239 -25.97 12.75 -3.01
CA LEU A 239 -26.06 13.43 -1.72
C LEU A 239 -25.78 12.47 -0.55
N THR A 240 -26.26 11.22 -0.60
CA THR A 240 -26.01 10.23 0.45
C THR A 240 -24.53 9.95 0.67
N ALA A 241 -23.71 10.01 -0.39
CA ALA A 241 -22.26 9.92 -0.25
C ALA A 241 -21.64 11.18 0.39
N ARG A 242 -22.21 12.37 0.12
CA ARG A 242 -21.70 13.65 0.67
C ARG A 242 -21.95 13.84 2.15
N ILE A 243 -23.01 13.22 2.67
CA ILE A 243 -23.47 13.40 4.06
C ILE A 243 -23.12 12.20 4.95
N GLU A 244 -22.18 11.35 4.54
CA GLU A 244 -21.73 10.16 5.29
C GLU A 244 -22.85 9.16 5.64
N MET A 245 -23.78 8.91 4.71
CA MET A 245 -24.77 7.83 4.91
C MET A 245 -24.06 6.48 5.10
N ASP A 246 -24.43 5.67 6.09
CA ASP A 246 -23.76 4.38 6.31
C ASP A 246 -24.18 3.31 5.30
N ALA A 247 -25.44 3.30 4.89
CA ALA A 247 -25.97 2.30 3.96
C ALA A 247 -27.17 2.80 3.14
N VAL A 248 -27.24 2.38 1.88
CA VAL A 248 -28.30 2.73 0.92
C VAL A 248 -28.92 1.46 0.34
N LEU A 249 -30.22 1.27 0.54
CA LEU A 249 -30.99 0.16 -0.04
C LEU A 249 -31.63 0.58 -1.37
N THR A 250 -31.36 -0.16 -2.45
CA THR A 250 -31.89 0.17 -3.78
C THR A 250 -32.17 -1.05 -4.65
N ASP A 251 -33.09 -0.87 -5.61
CA ASP A 251 -33.35 -1.80 -6.71
C ASP A 251 -32.27 -1.76 -7.80
N PHE A 252 -31.40 -0.74 -7.78
CA PHE A 252 -30.41 -0.46 -8.82
C PHE A 252 -28.97 -0.47 -8.29
N PRO A 253 -28.53 -1.55 -7.61
CA PRO A 253 -27.27 -1.54 -6.87
C PRO A 253 -26.03 -1.39 -7.77
N LEU A 254 -26.05 -1.92 -9.00
CA LEU A 254 -24.94 -1.73 -9.96
C LEU A 254 -24.86 -0.31 -10.50
N GLU A 255 -26.00 0.33 -10.75
CA GLU A 255 -26.02 1.73 -11.19
C GLU A 255 -25.56 2.66 -10.06
N LEU A 256 -26.00 2.40 -8.83
CA LEU A 256 -25.49 3.11 -7.65
C LEU A 256 -24.00 2.87 -7.48
N ALA A 257 -23.51 1.63 -7.58
CA ALA A 257 -22.07 1.32 -7.50
C ALA A 257 -21.27 2.00 -8.59
N LYS A 258 -21.79 2.06 -9.83
CA LYS A 258 -21.18 2.80 -10.93
C LYS A 258 -21.19 4.30 -10.64
N GLN A 259 -22.28 4.84 -10.11
CA GLN A 259 -22.39 6.25 -9.78
C GLN A 259 -21.54 6.64 -8.57
N LEU A 260 -21.38 5.81 -7.55
CA LEU A 260 -20.47 6.09 -6.44
C LEU A 260 -19.02 6.00 -6.91
N ARG A 261 -18.66 5.02 -7.74
CA ARG A 261 -17.33 4.98 -8.40
C ARG A 261 -17.06 6.20 -9.29
N THR A 262 -18.06 6.61 -10.08
CA THR A 262 -17.97 7.82 -10.92
C THR A 262 -18.08 9.10 -10.10
N ALA A 263 -18.75 9.06 -8.95
CA ALA A 263 -18.87 10.17 -8.03
C ALA A 263 -17.62 10.29 -7.19
N GLN A 264 -16.87 9.23 -6.89
CA GLN A 264 -15.53 9.28 -6.30
C GLN A 264 -14.52 9.84 -7.30
N SER A 265 -14.58 9.42 -8.57
CA SER A 265 -13.78 10.08 -9.62
C SER A 265 -14.19 11.54 -9.81
N ARG A 266 -15.48 11.86 -9.66
CA ARG A 266 -16.01 13.23 -9.71
C ARG A 266 -15.95 14.00 -8.38
N TYR A 267 -15.72 13.40 -7.22
CA TYR A 267 -15.53 14.02 -5.90
C TYR A 267 -14.06 14.38 -5.77
N ARG A 268 -13.18 13.48 -6.20
CA ARG A 268 -11.81 13.86 -6.56
C ARG A 268 -11.79 14.98 -7.61
N ALA A 269 -12.76 15.01 -8.53
CA ALA A 269 -12.95 16.15 -9.45
C ALA A 269 -13.77 17.34 -8.88
N GLN A 270 -14.50 17.20 -7.76
CA GLN A 270 -15.41 18.21 -7.19
C GLN A 270 -14.90 18.84 -5.91
N ASP A 271 -14.02 18.20 -5.15
CA ASP A 271 -13.06 18.86 -4.26
C ASP A 271 -12.04 19.62 -5.11
N ARG A 272 -11.60 19.06 -6.26
CA ARG A 272 -10.99 19.86 -7.35
C ARG A 272 -11.91 21.01 -7.78
N ALA A 273 -13.24 20.85 -7.78
CA ALA A 273 -14.16 21.92 -8.18
C ALA A 273 -14.48 22.95 -7.07
N ALA A 274 -14.44 22.56 -5.80
CA ALA A 274 -14.49 23.47 -4.66
C ALA A 274 -13.18 24.25 -4.54
N GLU A 275 -12.04 23.64 -4.92
CA GLU A 275 -10.78 24.30 -5.24
C GLU A 275 -10.83 25.10 -6.56
N THR A 276 -11.69 24.74 -7.55
CA THR A 276 -11.87 25.53 -8.80
C THR A 276 -12.57 26.87 -8.61
N LYS A 277 -12.92 27.26 -7.38
CA LYS A 277 -13.10 28.70 -7.13
C LYS A 277 -11.78 29.49 -7.24
N GLY A 278 -10.64 28.82 -7.43
CA GLY A 278 -9.33 29.43 -7.67
C GLY A 278 -8.36 28.68 -8.62
N THR A 279 -8.70 27.53 -9.23
CA THR A 279 -7.76 26.86 -10.16
C THR A 279 -7.72 27.54 -11.52
N THR A 280 -6.51 27.74 -12.02
CA THR A 280 -6.28 28.46 -13.27
C THR A 280 -6.53 27.56 -14.48
N LYS A 281 -6.68 28.17 -15.66
CA LYS A 281 -6.67 27.42 -16.93
C LYS A 281 -5.40 26.56 -17.07
N MET A 282 -4.26 27.05 -16.58
CA MET A 282 -2.98 26.33 -16.63
C MET A 282 -3.00 25.09 -15.76
N ASP A 283 -3.63 25.14 -14.58
CA ASP A 283 -3.80 23.97 -13.72
C ASP A 283 -4.58 22.85 -14.42
N GLN A 284 -5.66 23.22 -15.12
CA GLN A 284 -6.47 22.24 -15.87
C GLN A 284 -5.66 21.61 -17.02
N GLN A 285 -4.96 22.44 -17.80
CA GLN A 285 -4.13 21.96 -18.91
C GLN A 285 -2.98 21.06 -18.43
N PHE A 286 -2.33 21.42 -17.33
CA PHE A 286 -1.29 20.59 -16.74
C PHE A 286 -1.85 19.24 -16.26
N GLN A 287 -3.01 19.24 -15.62
CA GLN A 287 -3.63 18.00 -15.15
C GLN A 287 -4.02 17.06 -16.30
N GLU A 288 -4.46 17.58 -17.45
CA GLU A 288 -4.67 16.77 -18.66
C GLU A 288 -3.37 16.11 -19.16
N ILE A 289 -2.23 16.81 -19.07
CA ILE A 289 -0.91 16.27 -19.43
C ILE A 289 -0.49 15.18 -18.43
N ALA A 290 -0.69 15.41 -17.13
CA ALA A 290 -0.37 14.45 -16.07
C ALA A 290 -1.21 13.16 -16.20
N GLU A 291 -2.51 13.28 -16.47
CA GLU A 291 -3.41 12.15 -16.70
C GLU A 291 -3.03 11.38 -17.96
N ARG A 292 -2.62 12.07 -19.04
CA ARG A 292 -2.09 11.42 -20.24
C ARG A 292 -0.80 10.66 -19.97
N TYR A 293 0.14 11.24 -19.22
CA TYR A 293 1.35 10.55 -18.81
C TYR A 293 1.02 9.26 -18.05
N LEU A 294 0.16 9.34 -17.03
CA LEU A 294 -0.23 8.17 -16.23
C LEU A 294 -0.89 7.08 -17.08
N ASP A 295 -1.75 7.41 -18.05
CA ASP A 295 -2.33 6.37 -18.91
C ASP A 295 -1.30 5.74 -19.85
N GLU A 296 -0.52 6.58 -20.55
CA GLU A 296 0.42 6.12 -21.56
C GLU A 296 1.60 5.36 -20.94
N SER A 297 2.14 5.82 -19.80
CA SER A 297 3.25 5.14 -19.11
C SER A 297 2.86 3.74 -18.64
N MET A 298 1.66 3.57 -18.08
CA MET A 298 1.18 2.25 -17.61
C MET A 298 0.94 1.28 -18.77
N ARG A 299 0.50 1.80 -19.93
CA ARG A 299 0.37 1.00 -21.15
C ARG A 299 1.71 0.55 -21.71
N HIS A 300 2.74 1.41 -21.63
CA HIS A 300 4.10 1.09 -22.06
C HIS A 300 4.82 0.14 -21.10
N SER A 301 4.48 0.17 -19.81
CA SER A 301 5.00 -0.76 -18.81
C SER A 301 3.91 -1.54 -18.06
N PRO A 302 3.27 -2.55 -18.68
CA PRO A 302 2.24 -3.37 -18.03
C PRO A 302 2.65 -4.04 -16.72
N VAL A 303 3.89 -4.55 -16.62
CA VAL A 303 4.38 -5.17 -15.37
C VAL A 303 4.59 -4.12 -14.29
N GLY A 304 5.07 -2.93 -14.67
CA GLY A 304 5.17 -1.77 -13.80
C GLY A 304 3.79 -1.24 -13.37
N ALA A 305 2.79 -1.30 -14.25
CA ALA A 305 1.41 -0.92 -13.96
C ALA A 305 0.83 -1.81 -12.86
N THR A 306 0.97 -3.13 -12.96
CA THR A 306 0.58 -4.07 -11.89
C THR A 306 1.27 -3.72 -10.56
N ALA A 307 2.59 -3.46 -10.58
CA ALA A 307 3.34 -3.10 -9.36
C ALA A 307 2.84 -1.79 -8.72
N THR A 308 2.34 -0.86 -9.56
CA THR A 308 1.82 0.43 -9.11
C THR A 308 0.38 0.32 -8.59
N GLY A 309 -0.34 -0.75 -8.92
CA GLY A 309 -1.76 -0.95 -8.59
C GLY A 309 -2.74 -0.73 -9.75
N ASP A 310 -2.25 -0.58 -10.97
CA ASP A 310 -3.07 -0.49 -12.19
C ASP A 310 -3.17 -1.85 -12.88
N HIS A 311 -4.30 -2.52 -12.66
CA HIS A 311 -4.57 -3.88 -13.14
C HIS A 311 -5.18 -3.96 -14.54
N ARG A 312 -5.26 -2.84 -15.28
CA ARG A 312 -5.85 -2.83 -16.65
C ARG A 312 -5.04 -3.65 -17.66
N PHE A 313 -3.78 -3.95 -17.36
CA PHE A 313 -2.82 -4.59 -18.26
C PHE A 313 -2.19 -5.86 -17.66
N ASP A 314 -2.84 -6.46 -16.66
CA ASP A 314 -2.32 -7.63 -15.92
C ASP A 314 -2.04 -8.86 -16.81
N ASN A 315 -2.67 -8.94 -17.97
CA ASN A 315 -2.49 -10.02 -18.93
C ASN A 315 -1.34 -9.82 -19.94
N VAL A 316 -0.62 -8.70 -19.89
CA VAL A 316 0.42 -8.36 -20.87
C VAL A 316 1.78 -8.20 -20.19
N ILE A 317 2.85 -8.59 -20.88
CA ILE A 317 4.24 -8.28 -20.52
C ILE A 317 4.74 -7.16 -21.42
N ASP A 318 5.56 -6.26 -20.86
CA ASP A 318 6.25 -5.16 -21.55
C ASP A 318 6.88 -5.59 -22.89
N GLN A 319 6.91 -4.65 -23.84
CA GLN A 319 7.61 -4.80 -25.11
C GLN A 319 8.97 -4.14 -24.99
N VAL A 320 10.04 -4.86 -25.36
CA VAL A 320 11.42 -4.37 -25.18
C VAL A 320 12.18 -4.29 -26.50
N SER A 321 11.49 -4.33 -27.65
CA SER A 321 12.11 -4.18 -28.98
C SER A 321 12.51 -2.72 -29.27
N GLU A 322 13.21 -2.49 -30.38
CA GLU A 322 13.55 -1.14 -30.84
C GLU A 322 12.30 -0.32 -31.19
N GLU A 323 11.28 -0.94 -31.78
CA GLU A 323 10.01 -0.28 -32.10
C GLU A 323 9.29 0.19 -30.83
N ALA A 324 9.34 -0.63 -29.76
CA ALA A 324 8.75 -0.28 -28.47
C ALA A 324 9.47 0.91 -27.83
N ARG A 325 10.83 0.91 -27.82
CA ARG A 325 11.63 2.04 -27.34
C ARG A 325 11.41 3.30 -28.18
N ALA A 326 11.28 3.17 -29.50
CA ALA A 326 10.98 4.30 -30.39
C ALA A 326 9.59 4.89 -30.10
N ALA A 327 8.59 4.05 -29.81
CA ALA A 327 7.26 4.49 -29.40
C ALA A 327 7.28 5.20 -28.04
N GLU A 328 8.01 4.65 -27.06
CA GLU A 328 8.21 5.28 -25.75
C GLU A 328 8.91 6.65 -25.89
N ARG A 329 10.00 6.73 -26.67
CA ARG A 329 10.69 7.98 -26.98
C ARG A 329 9.74 9.01 -27.61
N LYS A 330 8.85 8.58 -28.51
CA LYS A 330 7.86 9.47 -29.15
C LYS A 330 6.85 10.00 -28.13
N MET A 331 6.36 9.15 -27.23
CA MET A 331 5.45 9.53 -26.14
C MET A 331 6.11 10.57 -25.23
N ILE A 332 7.33 10.30 -24.76
CA ILE A 332 8.07 11.20 -23.84
C ILE A 332 8.27 12.57 -24.48
N ASN A 333 8.75 12.62 -25.74
CA ASN A 333 8.94 13.87 -26.46
C ASN A 333 7.62 14.64 -26.69
N GLY A 334 6.52 13.91 -26.94
CA GLY A 334 5.19 14.50 -27.06
C GLY A 334 4.72 15.18 -25.77
N LEU A 335 4.95 14.55 -24.62
CA LEU A 335 4.63 15.11 -23.30
C LEU A 335 5.52 16.30 -22.95
N LEU A 336 6.84 16.19 -23.14
CA LEU A 336 7.77 17.32 -22.92
C LEU A 336 7.39 18.54 -23.77
N LYS A 337 6.99 18.31 -25.02
CA LYS A 337 6.48 19.38 -25.88
C LYS A 337 5.20 20.02 -25.32
N SER A 338 4.26 19.22 -24.81
CA SER A 338 3.05 19.75 -24.17
C SER A 338 3.35 20.52 -22.87
N LEU A 339 4.35 20.09 -22.09
CA LEU A 339 4.77 20.80 -20.88
C LEU A 339 5.40 22.16 -21.20
N ALA A 340 6.10 22.29 -22.34
CA ALA A 340 6.69 23.56 -22.77
C ALA A 340 5.64 24.67 -23.01
N ASP A 341 4.38 24.31 -23.27
CA ASP A 341 3.28 25.26 -23.46
C ASP A 341 2.67 25.74 -22.13
N ILE A 342 3.04 25.16 -20.99
CA ILE A 342 2.51 25.50 -19.67
C ILE A 342 3.27 26.68 -19.06
N THR A 343 2.54 27.75 -18.72
CA THR A 343 3.11 28.88 -17.98
C THR A 343 3.18 28.56 -16.49
N ARG A 344 4.32 28.04 -16.03
CA ARG A 344 4.53 27.52 -14.66
C ARG A 344 4.14 28.49 -13.53
N GLY A 345 4.41 29.80 -13.68
CA GLY A 345 4.04 30.81 -12.69
C GLY A 345 2.53 31.05 -12.52
N GLN A 346 1.70 30.49 -13.40
CA GLN A 346 0.24 30.50 -13.28
C GLN A 346 -0.33 29.22 -12.69
N LEU A 347 0.50 28.19 -12.44
CA LEU A 347 0.07 26.99 -11.75
C LEU A 347 -0.10 27.25 -10.25
N SER A 348 -1.00 26.50 -9.62
CA SER A 348 -1.03 26.35 -8.17
C SER A 348 0.32 25.86 -7.66
N ARG A 349 0.65 26.14 -6.38
CA ARG A 349 1.93 25.69 -5.80
C ARG A 349 2.12 24.18 -5.92
N ASP A 350 1.08 23.40 -5.68
CA ASP A 350 1.16 21.94 -5.86
C ASP A 350 1.43 21.53 -7.30
N ASN A 351 0.78 22.18 -8.27
CA ASN A 351 1.01 21.88 -9.68
C ASN A 351 2.38 22.39 -10.17
N GLN A 352 2.97 23.41 -9.54
CA GLN A 352 4.37 23.79 -9.83
C GLN A 352 5.34 22.68 -9.44
N VAL A 353 5.11 22.01 -8.30
CA VAL A 353 5.90 20.85 -7.88
C VAL A 353 5.65 19.68 -8.81
N ASP A 354 4.39 19.31 -9.04
CA ASP A 354 4.02 18.18 -9.89
C ASP A 354 4.52 18.36 -11.34
N PHE A 355 4.53 19.59 -11.85
CA PHE A 355 5.11 19.95 -13.14
C PHE A 355 6.59 19.60 -13.20
N LEU A 356 7.38 20.04 -12.22
CA LEU A 356 8.82 19.77 -12.19
C LEU A 356 9.12 18.29 -11.95
N VAL A 357 8.32 17.62 -11.13
CA VAL A 357 8.43 16.17 -10.90
C VAL A 357 8.21 15.41 -12.22
N LEU A 358 7.15 15.72 -12.96
CA LEU A 358 6.88 15.09 -14.25
C LEU A 358 7.94 15.45 -15.30
N GLN A 359 8.33 16.72 -15.40
CA GLN A 359 9.36 17.16 -16.33
C GLN A 359 10.66 16.39 -16.10
N ARG A 360 11.17 16.37 -14.86
CA ARG A 360 12.41 15.66 -14.51
C ARG A 360 12.29 14.15 -14.74
N ALA A 361 11.13 13.55 -14.49
CA ALA A 361 10.90 12.14 -14.77
C ALA A 361 10.98 11.82 -16.28
N LEU A 362 10.36 12.65 -17.13
CA LEU A 362 10.41 12.50 -18.58
C LEU A 362 11.82 12.74 -19.15
N GLU A 363 12.53 13.75 -18.66
CA GLU A 363 13.92 14.03 -19.03
C GLU A 363 14.85 12.87 -18.64
N LYS A 364 14.66 12.31 -17.43
CA LYS A 364 15.38 11.12 -16.98
C LYS A 364 15.10 9.90 -17.87
N GLN A 365 13.84 9.63 -18.19
CA GLN A 365 13.46 8.50 -19.06
C GLN A 365 14.09 8.64 -20.46
N LEU A 366 14.04 9.85 -21.02
CA LEU A 366 14.68 10.12 -22.31
C LEU A 366 16.21 9.93 -22.25
N TRP A 367 16.85 10.43 -21.20
CA TRP A 367 18.28 10.24 -20.97
C TRP A 367 18.64 8.74 -20.77
N GLN A 368 17.79 7.97 -20.09
CA GLN A 368 17.96 6.52 -19.95
C GLN A 368 17.88 5.80 -21.30
N LEU A 369 16.96 6.20 -22.18
CA LEU A 369 16.82 5.63 -23.52
C LEU A 369 17.98 6.00 -24.45
N ASP A 370 18.47 7.24 -24.37
CA ASP A 370 19.33 7.81 -25.42
C ASP A 370 20.80 7.93 -25.02
N THR A 371 21.07 8.04 -23.72
CA THR A 371 22.43 8.31 -23.19
C THR A 371 22.93 7.16 -22.33
N LEU A 372 22.22 6.80 -21.26
CA LEU A 372 22.68 5.74 -20.35
C LEU A 372 22.57 4.34 -20.98
N LYS A 373 21.46 4.08 -21.68
CA LYS A 373 21.19 2.84 -22.41
C LYS A 373 21.36 1.57 -21.58
N GLU A 374 20.92 1.59 -20.32
CA GLU A 374 20.94 0.40 -19.44
C GLU A 374 20.25 -0.81 -20.09
N TRP A 375 19.22 -0.57 -20.91
CA TRP A 375 18.57 -1.60 -21.72
C TRP A 375 19.53 -2.38 -22.63
N GLN A 376 20.63 -1.78 -23.08
CA GLN A 376 21.57 -2.43 -24.01
C GLN A 376 22.64 -3.28 -23.30
N TRP A 377 23.02 -2.91 -22.08
CA TRP A 377 24.19 -3.48 -21.40
C TRP A 377 23.89 -4.09 -20.03
N ASN A 378 22.71 -3.86 -19.46
CA ASN A 378 22.35 -4.36 -18.14
C ASN A 378 21.29 -5.49 -18.24
N PRO A 379 21.70 -6.77 -18.23
CA PRO A 379 20.76 -7.89 -18.30
C PRO A 379 19.80 -7.95 -17.09
N LEU A 380 20.16 -7.36 -15.94
CA LEU A 380 19.33 -7.38 -14.73
C LEU A 380 18.06 -6.52 -14.86
N VAL A 381 17.96 -5.65 -15.86
CA VAL A 381 16.69 -5.00 -16.22
C VAL A 381 15.66 -6.06 -16.61
N TYR A 382 16.08 -7.04 -17.42
CA TYR A 382 15.20 -8.08 -17.95
C TYR A 382 14.95 -9.21 -16.95
N THR A 383 15.94 -9.57 -16.13
CA THR A 383 15.73 -10.51 -15.02
C THR A 383 14.64 -10.02 -14.07
N ARG A 384 14.66 -8.73 -13.70
CA ARG A 384 13.63 -8.11 -12.85
C ARG A 384 12.27 -8.05 -13.54
N LEU A 385 12.22 -7.67 -14.81
CA LEU A 385 10.98 -7.63 -15.59
C LEU A 385 10.32 -9.02 -15.69
N ALA A 386 11.10 -10.06 -16.01
CA ALA A 386 10.60 -11.42 -16.11
C ALA A 386 10.09 -11.94 -14.75
N GLY A 387 10.86 -11.77 -13.68
CA GLY A 387 10.43 -12.16 -12.32
C GLY A 387 9.17 -11.41 -11.87
N GLY A 388 9.15 -10.08 -12.04
CA GLY A 388 8.01 -9.23 -11.69
C GLY A 388 6.73 -9.55 -12.47
N SER A 389 6.86 -10.06 -13.71
CA SER A 389 5.70 -10.36 -14.56
C SER A 389 4.73 -11.35 -13.94
N VAL A 390 5.23 -12.34 -13.21
CA VAL A 390 4.42 -13.34 -12.49
C VAL A 390 4.28 -12.96 -11.02
N TYR A 391 5.37 -12.53 -10.38
CA TYR A 391 5.38 -12.24 -8.95
C TYR A 391 4.34 -11.18 -8.55
N ASN A 392 4.28 -10.06 -9.27
CA ASN A 392 3.43 -8.92 -8.90
C ASN A 392 1.93 -9.27 -8.95
N LEU A 393 1.53 -10.24 -9.78
CA LEU A 393 0.13 -10.72 -9.83
C LEU A 393 -0.22 -11.57 -8.61
N MET A 394 0.75 -12.30 -8.06
CA MET A 394 0.50 -13.28 -7.00
C MET A 394 0.85 -12.78 -5.60
N ALA A 395 1.67 -11.72 -5.51
CA ALA A 395 2.11 -11.14 -4.25
C ALA A 395 0.96 -10.65 -3.36
N ARG A 396 -0.15 -10.19 -3.96
CA ARG A 396 -1.28 -9.57 -3.25
C ARG A 396 -2.63 -10.08 -3.74
N ASP A 397 -3.61 -10.12 -2.85
CA ASP A 397 -4.98 -10.58 -3.11
C ASP A 397 -5.91 -9.44 -3.58
N TYR A 398 -5.49 -8.70 -4.61
CA TYR A 398 -6.28 -7.58 -5.17
C TYR A 398 -7.49 -8.05 -5.99
N ALA A 399 -7.46 -9.28 -6.50
CA ALA A 399 -8.52 -9.90 -7.29
C ALA A 399 -8.70 -11.40 -6.91
N PRO A 400 -9.83 -12.03 -7.26
CA PRO A 400 -10.01 -13.48 -7.08
C PRO A 400 -8.84 -14.28 -7.66
N VAL A 401 -8.44 -15.35 -6.96
CA VAL A 401 -7.27 -16.17 -7.35
C VAL A 401 -7.37 -16.67 -8.80
N ALA A 402 -8.56 -17.03 -9.27
CA ALA A 402 -8.78 -17.47 -10.65
C ALA A 402 -8.47 -16.38 -11.69
N GLU A 403 -8.82 -15.11 -11.41
CA GLU A 403 -8.52 -13.99 -12.31
C GLU A 403 -7.01 -13.73 -12.37
N ARG A 404 -6.34 -13.71 -11.21
CA ARG A 404 -4.88 -13.50 -11.13
C ARG A 404 -4.10 -14.65 -11.79
N LEU A 405 -4.52 -15.89 -11.56
CA LEU A 405 -3.93 -17.07 -12.21
C LEU A 405 -4.13 -17.06 -13.72
N LYS A 406 -5.28 -16.60 -14.20
CA LYS A 406 -5.50 -16.41 -15.64
C LYS A 406 -4.52 -15.40 -16.24
N SER A 407 -4.40 -14.22 -15.63
CA SER A 407 -3.42 -13.23 -16.07
C SER A 407 -1.97 -13.74 -16.01
N ALA A 408 -1.64 -14.54 -14.98
CA ALA A 408 -0.34 -15.19 -14.89
C ALA A 408 -0.11 -16.19 -16.03
N ALA A 409 -1.12 -16.99 -16.40
CA ALA A 409 -1.05 -17.89 -17.56
C ALA A 409 -0.80 -17.11 -18.86
N GLU A 410 -1.54 -16.03 -19.09
CA GLU A 410 -1.39 -15.16 -20.27
C GLU A 410 0.00 -14.51 -20.34
N ARG A 411 0.57 -14.09 -19.21
CA ARG A 411 1.94 -13.57 -19.14
C ARG A 411 3.01 -14.65 -19.35
N MET A 412 2.85 -15.82 -18.73
CA MET A 412 3.76 -16.97 -18.91
C MET A 412 3.88 -17.38 -20.40
N GLN A 413 2.78 -17.34 -21.15
CA GLN A 413 2.78 -17.59 -22.59
C GLN A 413 3.56 -16.55 -23.41
N GLN A 414 3.79 -15.35 -22.87
CA GLN A 414 4.53 -14.26 -23.54
C GLN A 414 6.03 -14.25 -23.23
N LEU A 415 6.51 -15.04 -22.27
CA LEU A 415 7.93 -15.13 -21.94
C LEU A 415 8.83 -15.51 -23.12
N PRO A 416 8.47 -16.43 -24.04
CA PRO A 416 9.27 -16.69 -25.24
C PRO A 416 9.51 -15.42 -26.08
N ARG A 417 8.47 -14.60 -26.28
CA ARG A 417 8.56 -13.33 -27.01
C ARG A 417 9.49 -12.35 -26.29
N LEU A 418 9.30 -12.19 -24.98
CA LEU A 418 10.14 -11.31 -24.17
C LEU A 418 11.62 -11.69 -24.33
N TYR A 419 11.98 -12.95 -24.09
CA TYR A 419 13.37 -13.38 -24.15
C TYR A 419 13.98 -13.30 -25.56
N ALA A 420 13.18 -13.47 -26.62
CA ALA A 420 13.64 -13.21 -27.98
C ALA A 420 14.06 -11.73 -28.16
N GLN A 421 13.20 -10.79 -27.77
CA GLN A 421 13.51 -9.36 -27.84
C GLN A 421 14.68 -8.96 -26.94
N VAL A 422 14.84 -9.60 -25.78
CA VAL A 422 15.99 -9.37 -24.89
C VAL A 422 17.29 -9.75 -25.58
N ARG A 423 17.35 -10.90 -26.25
CA ARG A 423 18.55 -11.35 -26.98
C ARG A 423 18.89 -10.44 -28.17
N GLU A 424 17.87 -9.87 -28.82
CA GLU A 424 18.06 -8.88 -29.88
C GLU A 424 18.54 -7.52 -29.35
N THR A 425 18.15 -7.19 -28.12
CA THR A 425 18.40 -5.87 -27.52
C THR A 425 19.75 -5.78 -26.81
N LEU A 426 20.11 -6.81 -26.05
CA LEU A 426 21.38 -6.83 -25.31
C LEU A 426 22.56 -6.92 -26.29
N ASN A 427 23.60 -6.16 -26.01
CA ASN A 427 24.90 -6.33 -26.64
C ASN A 427 25.85 -6.99 -25.63
N PRO A 428 26.13 -8.31 -25.75
CA PRO A 428 26.94 -9.04 -24.78
C PRO A 428 28.31 -8.39 -24.49
N LYS A 429 28.94 -7.75 -25.48
CA LYS A 429 30.25 -7.10 -25.31
C LYS A 429 30.21 -5.87 -24.42
N LEU A 430 29.05 -5.21 -24.30
CA LEU A 430 28.88 -4.07 -23.41
C LEU A 430 28.48 -4.49 -21.99
N VAL A 431 28.07 -5.74 -21.79
CA VAL A 431 27.62 -6.23 -20.49
C VAL A 431 28.81 -6.43 -19.55
N PRO A 432 28.80 -5.86 -18.34
CA PRO A 432 29.85 -6.14 -17.37
C PRO A 432 29.80 -7.59 -16.87
N PRO A 433 30.96 -8.26 -16.66
CA PRO A 433 31.01 -9.64 -16.20
C PRO A 433 30.20 -9.91 -14.93
N VAL A 434 30.25 -8.99 -13.97
CA VAL A 434 29.50 -9.12 -12.70
C VAL A 434 27.99 -9.09 -12.90
N HIS A 435 27.47 -8.31 -13.86
CA HIS A 435 26.05 -8.29 -14.22
C HIS A 435 25.63 -9.57 -14.93
N ALA A 436 26.44 -10.07 -15.87
CA ALA A 436 26.17 -11.33 -16.57
C ALA A 436 26.16 -12.52 -15.58
N GLN A 437 27.15 -12.59 -14.67
CA GLN A 437 27.22 -13.61 -13.62
C GLN A 437 26.01 -13.55 -12.68
N THR A 438 25.57 -12.34 -12.34
CA THR A 438 24.39 -12.17 -11.49
C THR A 438 23.11 -12.58 -12.23
N ALA A 439 22.95 -12.20 -13.50
CA ALA A 439 21.83 -12.61 -14.32
C ALA A 439 21.76 -14.14 -14.45
N ALA A 440 22.89 -14.79 -14.70
CA ALA A 440 22.96 -16.25 -14.79
C ALA A 440 22.56 -16.96 -13.48
N LYS A 441 22.88 -16.38 -12.33
CA LYS A 441 22.49 -16.91 -11.01
C LYS A 441 21.00 -16.71 -10.72
N GLN A 442 20.41 -15.60 -11.16
CA GLN A 442 19.07 -15.19 -10.77
C GLN A 442 17.97 -15.58 -11.77
N HIS A 443 18.30 -15.76 -13.04
CA HIS A 443 17.32 -15.91 -14.12
C HIS A 443 16.37 -17.11 -13.93
N ARG A 444 16.89 -18.27 -13.50
CA ARG A 444 16.06 -19.44 -13.17
C ARG A 444 15.09 -19.21 -12.00
N GLY A 445 15.25 -18.15 -11.21
CA GLY A 445 14.34 -17.80 -10.10
C GLY A 445 12.89 -17.56 -10.53
N VAL A 446 12.64 -17.27 -11.82
CA VAL A 446 11.27 -17.20 -12.37
C VAL A 446 10.51 -18.53 -12.17
N LEU A 447 11.20 -19.68 -12.28
CA LEU A 447 10.58 -20.99 -12.08
C LEU A 447 10.19 -21.21 -10.63
N SER A 448 11.03 -20.76 -9.69
CA SER A 448 10.72 -20.82 -8.26
C SER A 448 9.46 -20.02 -7.90
N ILE A 449 9.21 -18.88 -8.56
CA ILE A 449 7.97 -18.11 -8.37
C ILE A 449 6.76 -18.95 -8.84
N ILE A 450 6.86 -19.62 -9.99
CA ILE A 450 5.80 -20.49 -10.52
C ILE A 450 5.53 -21.65 -9.56
N ASP A 451 6.58 -22.34 -9.12
CA ASP A 451 6.46 -23.51 -8.25
C ASP A 451 5.88 -23.16 -6.88
N ASN A 452 6.25 -22.00 -6.33
CA ASN A 452 5.85 -21.60 -4.98
C ASN A 452 4.56 -20.79 -4.92
N MET A 453 4.16 -20.09 -5.98
CA MET A 453 3.00 -19.18 -5.96
C MET A 453 1.88 -19.56 -6.92
N ILE A 454 2.18 -20.27 -8.02
CA ILE A 454 1.18 -20.67 -9.01
C ILE A 454 0.70 -22.09 -8.75
N ARG A 455 1.63 -23.07 -8.75
CA ARG A 455 1.27 -24.49 -8.62
C ARG A 455 0.40 -24.82 -7.41
N PRO A 456 0.68 -24.31 -6.19
CA PRO A 456 -0.12 -24.64 -5.01
C PRO A 456 -1.58 -24.17 -5.10
N LYS A 457 -1.87 -23.22 -5.99
CA LYS A 457 -3.20 -22.61 -6.18
C LYS A 457 -3.96 -23.17 -7.38
N MET A 458 -3.36 -24.05 -8.18
CA MET A 458 -3.99 -24.65 -9.37
C MET A 458 -5.18 -25.57 -9.05
N ASP A 459 -5.25 -26.09 -7.81
CA ASP A 459 -6.38 -26.91 -7.36
C ASP A 459 -7.59 -26.06 -6.96
N GLU A 460 -7.42 -24.74 -6.79
CA GLU A 460 -8.49 -23.80 -6.44
C GLU A 460 -9.34 -23.35 -7.65
N VAL A 461 -8.92 -23.69 -8.88
CA VAL A 461 -9.57 -23.25 -10.13
C VAL A 461 -10.26 -24.41 -10.87
N ASP A 462 -11.09 -24.08 -11.86
CA ASP A 462 -11.74 -25.07 -12.71
C ASP A 462 -10.76 -25.80 -13.63
N GLU A 463 -11.22 -26.93 -14.20
CA GLU A 463 -10.40 -27.80 -15.03
C GLU A 463 -9.92 -27.11 -16.33
N ALA A 464 -10.68 -26.16 -16.85
CA ALA A 464 -10.30 -25.44 -18.07
C ALA A 464 -9.11 -24.53 -17.81
N LEU A 465 -9.17 -23.71 -16.75
CA LEU A 465 -8.08 -22.83 -16.34
C LEU A 465 -6.87 -23.63 -15.84
N ARG A 466 -7.09 -24.76 -15.15
CA ARG A 466 -5.99 -25.66 -14.75
C ARG A 466 -5.20 -26.17 -15.96
N LYS A 467 -5.88 -26.58 -17.03
CA LYS A 467 -5.23 -26.99 -18.29
C LYS A 467 -4.45 -25.85 -18.95
N GLU A 468 -5.02 -24.65 -18.98
CA GLU A 468 -4.38 -23.46 -19.52
C GLU A 468 -3.10 -23.12 -18.74
N LEU A 469 -3.15 -23.17 -17.40
CA LEU A 469 -2.00 -22.97 -16.53
C LEU A 469 -0.92 -24.01 -16.77
N THR A 470 -1.25 -25.29 -16.84
CA THR A 470 -0.27 -26.35 -17.13
C THR A 470 0.47 -26.09 -18.45
N ALA A 471 -0.27 -25.77 -19.51
CA ALA A 471 0.33 -25.45 -20.81
C ALA A 471 1.20 -24.18 -20.75
N ALA A 472 0.73 -23.13 -20.06
CA ALA A 472 1.48 -21.89 -19.90
C ALA A 472 2.78 -22.10 -19.10
N ILE A 473 2.74 -22.94 -18.06
CA ILE A 473 3.92 -23.31 -17.25
C ILE A 473 4.94 -24.06 -18.10
N GLU A 474 4.52 -24.99 -18.96
CA GLU A 474 5.43 -25.70 -19.88
C GLU A 474 6.12 -24.72 -20.85
N VAL A 475 5.36 -23.79 -21.42
CA VAL A 475 5.88 -22.74 -22.31
C VAL A 475 6.88 -21.85 -21.57
N ALA A 476 6.54 -21.37 -20.38
CA ALA A 476 7.41 -20.55 -19.55
C ALA A 476 8.69 -21.29 -19.17
N THR A 477 8.58 -22.56 -18.75
CA THR A 477 9.72 -23.39 -18.34
C THR A 477 10.70 -23.54 -19.49
N LYS A 478 10.20 -23.90 -20.68
CA LYS A 478 11.03 -24.01 -21.88
C LYS A 478 11.71 -22.68 -22.24
N ALA A 479 10.96 -21.58 -22.20
CA ALA A 479 11.49 -20.26 -22.53
C ALA A 479 12.60 -19.79 -21.56
N VAL A 480 12.43 -20.06 -20.26
CA VAL A 480 13.43 -19.75 -19.23
C VAL A 480 14.70 -20.58 -19.46
N GLU A 481 14.58 -21.88 -19.70
CA GLU A 481 15.74 -22.75 -19.95
C GLU A 481 16.46 -22.41 -21.26
N GLU A 482 15.75 -22.12 -22.33
CA GLU A 482 16.35 -21.64 -23.60
C GLU A 482 17.09 -20.31 -23.40
N HIS A 483 16.52 -19.38 -22.64
CA HIS A 483 17.21 -18.13 -22.34
C HIS A 483 18.42 -18.33 -21.42
N GLN A 484 18.35 -19.25 -20.46
CA GLN A 484 19.49 -19.60 -19.62
C GLN A 484 20.63 -20.21 -20.42
N GLN A 485 20.33 -21.11 -21.37
CA GLN A 485 21.34 -21.66 -22.29
C GLN A 485 22.02 -20.55 -23.09
N TRP A 486 21.26 -19.56 -23.56
CA TRP A 486 21.83 -18.38 -24.22
C TRP A 486 22.71 -17.55 -23.27
N ILE A 487 22.28 -17.35 -22.02
CA ILE A 487 23.10 -16.65 -21.01
C ILE A 487 24.44 -17.38 -20.83
N ASP A 488 24.42 -18.69 -20.69
CA ASP A 488 25.60 -19.51 -20.42
C ASP A 488 26.52 -19.63 -21.64
N ALA A 489 25.95 -19.76 -22.84
CA ALA A 489 26.70 -20.00 -24.07
C ALA A 489 27.16 -18.72 -24.79
N GLU A 490 26.42 -17.62 -24.68
CA GLU A 490 26.68 -16.39 -25.43
C GLU A 490 26.97 -15.19 -24.52
N LEU A 491 26.09 -14.91 -23.55
CA LEU A 491 26.21 -13.70 -22.73
C LEU A 491 27.43 -13.74 -21.81
N LEU A 492 27.55 -14.79 -20.99
CA LEU A 492 28.62 -14.94 -20.00
C LEU A 492 30.02 -14.95 -20.64
N PRO A 493 30.29 -15.73 -21.70
CA PRO A 493 31.61 -15.75 -22.32
C PRO A 493 31.97 -14.45 -23.04
N SER A 494 30.96 -13.67 -23.48
CA SER A 494 31.17 -12.43 -24.23
C SER A 494 31.17 -11.16 -23.37
N ALA A 495 30.75 -11.26 -22.11
CA ALA A 495 30.65 -10.14 -21.18
C ALA A 495 32.03 -9.53 -20.91
N ALA A 496 32.24 -8.29 -21.36
CA ALA A 496 33.50 -7.58 -21.29
C ALA A 496 33.35 -6.08 -20.95
N GLY A 497 32.13 -5.63 -20.61
CA GLY A 497 31.87 -4.24 -20.24
C GLY A 497 32.50 -3.85 -18.90
N ASP A 498 32.73 -2.56 -18.71
CA ASP A 498 33.07 -2.01 -17.39
C ASP A 498 31.77 -1.61 -16.68
N PHE A 499 31.62 -2.02 -15.42
CA PHE A 499 30.46 -1.61 -14.61
C PHE A 499 30.60 -0.17 -14.12
N ARG A 500 31.80 0.41 -14.16
CA ARG A 500 32.06 1.78 -13.72
C ARG A 500 31.54 2.77 -14.75
N LEU A 501 30.68 3.67 -14.31
CA LEU A 501 30.08 4.68 -15.19
C LEU A 501 31.05 5.80 -15.61
N GLY A 502 32.10 6.05 -14.81
CA GLY A 502 32.96 7.22 -14.97
C GLY A 502 32.26 8.52 -14.56
N PRO A 503 33.01 9.64 -14.45
CA PRO A 503 32.55 10.87 -13.81
C PRO A 503 31.32 11.47 -14.48
N ARG A 504 31.35 11.64 -15.81
CA ARG A 504 30.25 12.30 -16.55
C ARG A 504 28.91 11.57 -16.41
N MET A 505 28.92 10.25 -16.64
CA MET A 505 27.68 9.45 -16.61
C MET A 505 27.18 9.28 -15.17
N TYR A 506 28.10 9.13 -14.21
CA TYR A 506 27.75 9.06 -12.80
C TYR A 506 27.12 10.37 -12.30
N ASP A 507 27.72 11.52 -12.59
CA ASP A 507 27.19 12.83 -12.15
C ASP A 507 25.80 13.11 -12.74
N GLN A 508 25.57 12.81 -14.02
CA GLN A 508 24.24 12.91 -14.65
C GLN A 508 23.22 11.96 -13.99
N LYS A 509 23.61 10.71 -13.74
CA LYS A 509 22.74 9.75 -13.04
C LYS A 509 22.44 10.20 -11.61
N LEU A 510 23.43 10.80 -10.94
CA LEU A 510 23.33 11.24 -9.55
C LEU A 510 22.31 12.36 -9.42
N GLU A 511 22.33 13.33 -10.32
CA GLU A 511 21.33 14.40 -10.41
C GLU A 511 19.91 13.83 -10.59
N HIS A 512 19.73 12.92 -11.56
CA HIS A 512 18.44 12.26 -11.81
C HIS A 512 17.96 11.32 -10.69
N THR A 513 18.87 10.81 -9.86
CA THR A 513 18.53 9.95 -8.72
C THR A 513 18.20 10.77 -7.49
N LEU A 514 19.05 11.75 -7.17
CA LEU A 514 18.95 12.47 -5.90
C LEU A 514 17.96 13.63 -5.95
N GLY A 515 17.88 14.34 -7.08
CA GLY A 515 17.04 15.53 -7.21
C GLY A 515 17.43 16.66 -6.25
N THR A 516 18.74 16.80 -5.96
CA THR A 516 19.34 17.81 -5.08
C THR A 516 20.35 18.66 -5.86
N PRO A 517 20.60 19.92 -5.49
CA PRO A 517 21.66 20.74 -6.08
C PRO A 517 23.07 20.32 -5.66
N LEU A 518 23.22 19.38 -4.70
CA LEU A 518 24.53 18.95 -4.23
C LEU A 518 25.30 18.19 -5.32
N SER A 519 26.51 18.65 -5.60
CA SER A 519 27.45 17.93 -6.45
C SER A 519 28.02 16.70 -5.74
N ARG A 520 28.54 15.75 -6.53
CA ARG A 520 29.26 14.57 -6.04
C ARG A 520 30.34 14.92 -5.02
N GLN A 521 31.16 15.95 -5.29
CA GLN A 521 32.23 16.38 -4.39
C GLN A 521 31.68 16.95 -3.08
N GLN A 522 30.60 17.74 -3.11
CA GLN A 522 29.98 18.26 -1.89
C GLN A 522 29.41 17.13 -1.02
N ILE A 523 28.83 16.10 -1.64
CA ILE A 523 28.35 14.90 -0.95
C ILE A 523 29.54 14.14 -0.33
N ARG A 524 30.63 13.97 -1.08
CA ARG A 524 31.87 13.35 -0.59
C ARG A 524 32.41 14.06 0.64
N ASP A 525 32.61 15.37 0.54
CA ASP A 525 33.17 16.17 1.62
C ASP A 525 32.27 16.14 2.86
N LEU A 526 30.94 16.13 2.67
CA LEU A 526 29.99 15.98 3.77
C LEU A 526 30.09 14.60 4.43
N ALA A 527 30.14 13.53 3.64
CA ALA A 527 30.24 12.17 4.15
C ALA A 527 31.54 11.94 4.93
N GLU A 528 32.68 12.45 4.45
CA GLU A 528 33.96 12.35 5.16
C GLU A 528 34.01 13.16 6.46
N ARG A 529 33.34 14.32 6.51
CA ARG A 529 33.20 15.09 7.75
C ARG A 529 32.31 14.36 8.76
N GLU A 530 31.19 13.82 8.31
CA GLU A 530 30.28 13.07 9.19
C GLU A 530 30.91 11.77 9.70
N LEU A 531 31.71 11.08 8.88
CA LEU A 531 32.49 9.91 9.31
C LEU A 531 33.33 10.24 10.56
N LYS A 532 34.07 11.35 10.54
CA LYS A 532 34.90 11.81 11.67
C LYS A 532 34.05 12.22 12.87
N ARG A 533 32.99 13.01 12.63
CA ARG A 533 32.09 13.50 13.69
C ARG A 533 31.42 12.35 14.43
N VAL A 534 30.88 11.38 13.69
CA VAL A 534 30.16 10.22 14.25
C VAL A 534 31.11 9.32 15.04
N ARG A 535 32.32 9.07 14.53
CA ARG A 535 33.32 8.29 15.29
C ARG A 535 33.73 8.98 16.59
N ALA A 536 33.86 10.31 16.59
CA ALA A 536 34.11 11.06 17.82
C ALA A 536 32.94 10.93 18.82
N GLU A 537 31.69 11.03 18.35
CA GLU A 537 30.51 10.81 19.18
C GLU A 537 30.45 9.39 19.75
N MET A 538 30.75 8.37 18.93
CA MET A 538 30.82 6.98 19.37
C MET A 538 31.90 6.77 20.44
N TYR A 539 33.07 7.40 20.30
CA TYR A 539 34.11 7.35 21.33
C TYR A 539 33.64 7.92 22.66
N GLU A 540 32.99 9.09 22.64
CA GLU A 540 32.47 9.71 23.86
C GLU A 540 31.45 8.82 24.59
N ILE A 541 30.58 8.14 23.84
CA ILE A 541 29.61 7.21 24.39
C ILE A 541 30.28 5.93 24.92
N ALA A 542 31.26 5.40 24.19
CA ALA A 542 31.95 4.16 24.52
C ALA A 542 32.91 4.31 25.72
N ARG A 543 33.57 5.48 25.84
CA ARG A 543 34.59 5.77 26.85
C ARG A 543 34.21 5.36 28.29
N PRO A 544 33.04 5.73 28.85
CA PRO A 544 32.68 5.33 30.22
C PRO A 544 32.43 3.82 30.38
N TYR A 545 32.01 3.11 29.33
CA TYR A 545 31.83 1.65 29.36
C TYR A 545 33.17 0.95 29.34
N TYR A 546 34.06 1.39 28.45
CA TYR A 546 35.41 0.86 28.32
C TYR A 546 36.23 1.07 29.60
N ALA A 547 36.13 2.26 30.23
CA ALA A 547 36.82 2.59 31.48
C ALA A 547 36.45 1.64 32.63
N LYS A 548 35.20 1.16 32.69
CA LYS A 548 34.76 0.20 33.74
C LYS A 548 35.47 -1.14 33.62
N GLN A 549 35.77 -1.58 32.40
CA GLN A 549 36.46 -2.84 32.13
C GLN A 549 37.98 -2.69 32.15
N ASN A 550 38.49 -1.49 31.85
CA ASN A 550 39.92 -1.17 31.73
C ASN A 550 40.30 0.06 32.57
N PRO A 551 40.18 0.01 33.91
CA PRO A 551 40.31 1.20 34.77
C PRO A 551 41.71 1.82 34.81
N SER A 552 42.73 1.09 34.35
CA SER A 552 44.12 1.55 34.29
C SER A 552 44.51 2.21 32.97
N GLU A 553 43.65 2.18 31.95
CA GLU A 553 43.95 2.74 30.63
C GLU A 553 43.60 4.24 30.57
N GLN A 554 44.47 5.05 29.97
CA GLN A 554 44.23 6.50 29.84
C GLN A 554 43.31 6.77 28.64
N LEU A 555 42.22 7.49 28.87
CA LEU A 555 41.19 7.79 27.87
C LEU A 555 41.02 9.31 27.71
N PRO A 556 41.94 9.99 26.99
CA PRO A 556 41.89 11.44 26.79
C PRO A 556 40.67 11.85 25.96
N ASP A 557 40.22 13.10 26.08
CA ASP A 557 39.11 13.65 25.27
C ASP A 557 39.42 13.65 23.76
N ASN A 558 40.71 13.72 23.39
CA ASN A 558 41.19 13.62 22.01
C ASN A 558 42.11 12.40 21.89
N PRO A 559 41.58 11.21 21.61
CA PRO A 559 42.38 9.99 21.44
C PRO A 559 43.16 9.98 20.11
N SER A 560 44.16 9.11 19.99
CA SER A 560 44.68 8.72 18.68
C SER A 560 43.64 7.88 17.92
N ASP A 561 43.77 7.78 16.59
CA ASP A 561 42.85 6.98 15.77
C ASP A 561 42.82 5.50 16.23
N GLU A 562 43.96 4.94 16.64
CA GLU A 562 44.06 3.56 17.13
C GLU A 562 43.34 3.37 18.48
N LEU A 563 43.51 4.31 19.41
CA LEU A 563 42.81 4.26 20.70
C LEU A 563 41.30 4.48 20.51
N GLN A 564 40.92 5.40 19.62
CA GLN A 564 39.52 5.64 19.27
C GLN A 564 38.87 4.36 18.72
N GLN A 565 39.52 3.72 17.73
CA GLN A 565 39.07 2.47 17.13
C GLN A 565 38.88 1.39 18.19
N LYS A 566 39.93 1.13 19.00
CA LYS A 566 39.95 0.09 20.03
C LYS A 566 38.81 0.24 21.03
N VAL A 567 38.57 1.46 21.50
CA VAL A 567 37.53 1.74 22.50
C VAL A 567 36.13 1.54 21.92
N ILE A 568 35.89 2.00 20.68
CA ILE A 568 34.59 1.82 20.03
C ILE A 568 34.31 0.33 19.76
N GLU A 569 35.27 -0.40 19.19
CA GLU A 569 35.14 -1.83 18.90
C GLU A 569 34.82 -2.63 20.17
N ALA A 570 35.56 -2.40 21.25
CA ALA A 570 35.36 -3.12 22.51
C ALA A 570 33.96 -2.91 23.11
N VAL A 571 33.34 -1.73 22.92
CA VAL A 571 31.99 -1.47 23.44
C VAL A 571 30.90 -1.90 22.46
N LEU A 572 31.13 -1.81 21.15
CA LEU A 572 30.24 -2.42 20.16
C LEU A 572 30.16 -3.94 20.34
N GLU A 573 31.25 -4.59 20.73
CA GLU A 573 31.27 -6.01 21.07
C GLU A 573 30.24 -6.33 22.16
N ILE A 574 30.12 -5.50 23.19
CA ILE A 574 29.13 -5.68 24.27
C ILE A 574 27.71 -5.67 23.68
N ALA A 575 27.39 -4.66 22.86
CA ALA A 575 26.07 -4.55 22.23
C ALA A 575 25.77 -5.73 21.28
N SER A 576 26.80 -6.23 20.59
CA SER A 576 26.67 -7.33 19.63
C SER A 576 26.33 -8.69 20.27
N THR A 577 26.59 -8.85 21.58
CA THR A 577 26.33 -10.11 22.30
C THR A 577 24.87 -10.27 22.74
N ASP A 578 24.10 -9.17 22.73
CA ASP A 578 22.68 -9.13 23.11
C ASP A 578 21.78 -9.52 21.92
N ILE A 579 21.81 -10.81 21.59
CA ILE A 579 21.16 -11.38 20.40
C ILE A 579 19.84 -12.07 20.76
N PRO A 580 18.83 -12.08 19.86
CA PRO A 580 17.65 -12.91 20.06
C PRO A 580 18.01 -14.40 19.97
N ALA A 581 17.20 -15.28 20.56
CA ALA A 581 17.29 -16.70 20.27
C ALA A 581 16.93 -16.97 18.80
N SER A 582 17.59 -17.93 18.16
CA SER A 582 17.47 -18.21 16.72
C SER A 582 16.02 -18.49 16.27
N ASP A 583 15.20 -19.07 17.14
CA ASP A 583 13.78 -19.38 16.91
C ASP A 583 12.83 -18.25 17.35
N GLN A 584 13.35 -17.17 17.94
CA GLN A 584 12.58 -16.05 18.49
C GLN A 584 12.76 -14.74 17.70
N VAL A 585 13.43 -14.78 16.54
CA VAL A 585 13.71 -13.58 15.71
C VAL A 585 12.41 -12.84 15.35
N VAL A 586 11.40 -13.55 14.82
CA VAL A 586 10.12 -12.95 14.43
C VAL A 586 9.36 -12.41 15.64
N ALA A 587 9.38 -13.13 16.77
CA ALA A 587 8.76 -12.68 18.01
C ALA A 587 9.40 -11.37 18.52
N THR A 588 10.73 -11.27 18.42
CA THR A 588 11.48 -10.05 18.78
C THR A 588 11.08 -8.87 17.90
N VAL A 589 10.85 -9.08 16.61
CA VAL A 589 10.34 -8.04 15.70
C VAL A 589 8.92 -7.60 16.07
N ILE A 590 8.03 -8.53 16.42
CA ILE A 590 6.66 -8.22 16.86
C ILE A 590 6.68 -7.37 18.14
N GLU A 591 7.51 -7.74 19.12
CA GLU A 591 7.70 -6.96 20.34
C GLU A 591 8.27 -5.57 20.03
N SER A 592 9.31 -5.51 19.20
CA SER A 592 9.91 -4.27 18.73
C SER A 592 8.88 -3.34 18.08
N MET A 593 7.97 -3.86 17.27
CA MET A 593 6.91 -3.08 16.62
C MET A 593 5.97 -2.45 17.66
N LYS A 594 5.61 -3.19 18.71
CA LYS A 594 4.82 -2.65 19.81
C LYS A 594 5.58 -1.54 20.55
N THR A 595 6.83 -1.81 20.95
CA THR A 595 7.67 -0.88 21.72
C THR A 595 7.91 0.43 20.96
N THR A 596 8.25 0.36 19.68
CA THR A 596 8.44 1.55 18.83
C THR A 596 7.14 2.34 18.64
N THR A 597 6.01 1.67 18.42
CA THR A 597 4.70 2.31 18.27
C THR A 597 4.25 3.02 19.53
N ASP A 598 4.38 2.37 20.68
CA ASP A 598 3.99 2.95 21.96
C ASP A 598 4.84 4.19 22.25
N PHE A 599 6.16 4.11 22.04
CA PHE A 599 7.06 5.24 22.22
C PHE A 599 6.72 6.44 21.30
N VAL A 600 6.46 6.20 20.00
CA VAL A 600 6.06 7.26 19.06
C VAL A 600 4.81 8.00 19.54
N LYS A 601 3.83 7.26 20.09
CA LYS A 601 2.60 7.84 20.64
C LYS A 601 2.84 8.59 21.95
N GLU A 602 3.60 8.00 22.87
CA GLU A 602 3.91 8.58 24.19
C GLU A 602 4.71 9.88 24.07
N ARG A 603 5.66 9.94 23.15
CA ARG A 603 6.49 11.13 22.89
C ARG A 603 5.86 12.11 21.92
N ASP A 604 4.65 11.82 21.45
CA ASP A 604 3.91 12.63 20.49
C ASP A 604 4.78 13.04 19.29
N LEU A 605 5.47 12.07 18.67
CA LEU A 605 6.47 12.38 17.63
C LEU A 605 5.83 12.63 16.27
N VAL A 606 4.82 11.87 15.89
CA VAL A 606 4.12 11.95 14.61
C VAL A 606 2.77 11.25 14.74
N THR A 607 1.77 11.67 13.97
CA THR A 607 0.45 11.02 13.98
C THR A 607 0.57 9.59 13.42
N VAL A 608 0.17 8.58 14.21
CA VAL A 608 0.16 7.18 13.76
C VAL A 608 -1.10 6.91 12.92
N PRO A 609 -0.97 6.45 11.67
CA PRO A 609 -2.11 6.22 10.80
C PRO A 609 -2.89 4.95 11.22
N PRO A 610 -4.20 4.86 10.92
CA PRO A 610 -5.03 3.69 11.25
C PRO A 610 -4.79 2.48 10.32
N ASP A 611 -3.90 2.58 9.33
CA ASP A 611 -3.66 1.53 8.34
C ASP A 611 -3.12 0.25 9.00
N PRO A 612 -3.53 -0.93 8.50
CA PRO A 612 -3.00 -2.19 9.01
C PRO A 612 -1.59 -2.45 8.49
N LEU A 613 -0.69 -2.77 9.41
CA LEU A 613 0.60 -3.39 9.14
C LEU A 613 0.55 -4.86 9.63
N GLU A 614 0.99 -5.79 8.79
CA GLU A 614 1.08 -7.21 9.13
C GLU A 614 2.53 -7.68 9.06
N ILE A 615 3.04 -8.26 10.14
CA ILE A 615 4.38 -8.85 10.16
C ILE A 615 4.29 -10.26 9.60
N ILE A 616 5.05 -10.54 8.55
CA ILE A 616 5.06 -11.86 7.88
C ILE A 616 6.46 -12.44 7.84
N GLU A 617 6.55 -13.76 7.79
CA GLU A 617 7.79 -14.42 7.40
C GLU A 617 8.07 -14.10 5.93
N MET A 618 9.30 -13.69 5.63
CA MET A 618 9.70 -13.34 4.28
C MET A 618 9.53 -14.55 3.34
N PRO A 619 8.86 -14.39 2.20
CA PRO A 619 8.76 -15.45 1.21
C PRO A 619 10.15 -15.93 0.74
N GLU A 620 10.32 -17.24 0.59
CA GLU A 620 11.65 -17.86 0.34
C GLU A 620 12.40 -17.24 -0.84
N PHE A 621 11.70 -16.97 -1.95
CA PHE A 621 12.31 -16.38 -3.15
C PHE A 621 12.77 -14.92 -2.97
N GLN A 622 12.42 -14.26 -1.86
CA GLN A 622 12.88 -12.90 -1.51
C GLN A 622 13.96 -12.90 -0.43
N ARG A 623 14.26 -14.06 0.16
CA ARG A 623 15.33 -14.21 1.16
C ARG A 623 16.70 -14.03 0.49
N GLY A 624 17.65 -13.52 1.26
CA GLY A 624 19.05 -13.35 0.82
C GLY A 624 19.38 -12.00 0.18
N VAL A 625 18.42 -11.07 0.10
CA VAL A 625 18.64 -9.67 -0.33
C VAL A 625 18.74 -8.73 0.86
N SER A 626 17.78 -8.79 1.78
CA SER A 626 17.79 -8.06 3.06
C SER A 626 17.28 -8.96 4.18
N PHE A 627 17.55 -8.58 5.42
CA PHE A 627 17.03 -9.28 6.59
C PHE A 627 15.53 -9.01 6.82
N ALA A 628 15.09 -7.79 6.58
CA ALA A 628 13.68 -7.44 6.54
C ALA A 628 13.43 -6.34 5.50
N TYR A 629 12.17 -6.13 5.13
CA TYR A 629 11.76 -4.98 4.32
C TYR A 629 10.28 -4.65 4.54
N CYS A 630 9.92 -3.39 4.27
CA CYS A 630 8.56 -2.92 4.18
C CYS A 630 7.98 -3.16 2.77
N ASP A 631 6.92 -3.95 2.68
CA ASP A 631 6.13 -4.16 1.47
C ASP A 631 4.83 -3.33 1.55
N SER A 632 4.89 -2.10 1.07
CA SER A 632 3.70 -1.26 0.96
C SER A 632 2.94 -1.53 -0.34
N PRO A 633 1.60 -1.42 -0.35
CA PRO A 633 0.84 -1.47 -1.59
C PRO A 633 1.33 -0.43 -2.59
N GLY A 634 1.18 -0.72 -3.89
CA GLY A 634 1.45 0.24 -4.94
C GLY A 634 0.63 1.53 -4.74
N PRO A 635 1.13 2.70 -5.17
CA PRO A 635 0.50 3.99 -4.86
C PRO A 635 -0.92 4.17 -5.44
N LEU A 636 -1.36 3.32 -6.38
CA LEU A 636 -2.73 3.30 -6.92
C LEU A 636 -3.60 2.21 -6.29
N GLU A 637 -3.05 1.34 -5.45
CA GLU A 637 -3.80 0.34 -4.70
C GLU A 637 -4.56 0.98 -3.54
N VAL A 638 -5.83 0.59 -3.39
CA VAL A 638 -6.69 1.12 -2.32
C VAL A 638 -7.16 -0.02 -1.41
N GLY A 639 -6.90 0.11 -0.11
CA GLY A 639 -7.41 -0.82 0.91
C GLY A 639 -6.61 -2.11 1.08
N GLN A 640 -5.43 -2.21 0.47
CA GLN A 640 -4.47 -3.30 0.70
C GLN A 640 -3.67 -3.08 1.98
N LYS A 641 -3.15 -4.17 2.57
CA LYS A 641 -2.31 -4.12 3.77
C LYS A 641 -0.85 -3.84 3.43
N THR A 642 -0.11 -3.22 4.35
CA THR A 642 1.36 -3.21 4.29
C THR A 642 1.89 -4.45 5.01
N PHE A 643 2.92 -5.09 4.45
CA PHE A 643 3.63 -6.17 5.13
C PHE A 643 4.98 -5.69 5.64
N TYR A 644 5.34 -6.09 6.85
CA TYR A 644 6.71 -6.03 7.33
C TYR A 644 7.29 -7.45 7.28
N ALA A 645 8.03 -7.75 6.21
CA ALA A 645 8.51 -9.09 5.91
C ALA A 645 9.89 -9.32 6.56
N VAL A 646 10.01 -10.35 7.39
CA VAL A 646 11.25 -10.68 8.13
C VAL A 646 11.78 -12.04 7.69
N ALA A 647 13.05 -12.10 7.28
CA ALA A 647 13.68 -13.34 6.88
C ALA A 647 13.95 -14.23 8.11
N PRO A 648 13.49 -15.50 8.11
CA PRO A 648 13.94 -16.45 9.11
C PRO A 648 15.41 -16.79 8.85
N LEU A 649 16.10 -17.29 9.87
CA LEU A 649 17.45 -17.81 9.69
C LEU A 649 17.40 -19.08 8.82
N PRO A 650 18.32 -19.24 7.84
CA PRO A 650 18.37 -20.45 7.03
C PRO A 650 18.62 -21.70 7.88
N GLU A 651 17.83 -22.76 7.67
CA GLU A 651 17.92 -24.01 8.43
C GLU A 651 19.28 -24.72 8.28
N ASN A 652 19.97 -24.48 7.15
CA ASN A 652 21.27 -25.08 6.85
C ASN A 652 22.46 -24.31 7.43
N TRP A 653 22.23 -23.22 8.17
CA TRP A 653 23.32 -22.48 8.80
C TRP A 653 23.86 -23.21 10.03
N THR A 654 25.18 -23.19 10.18
CA THR A 654 25.82 -23.63 11.43
C THR A 654 25.48 -22.66 12.57
N GLN A 655 25.61 -23.12 13.82
CA GLN A 655 25.42 -22.25 14.99
C GLN A 655 26.31 -21.01 14.93
N GLU A 656 27.55 -21.14 14.44
CA GLU A 656 28.48 -20.02 14.26
C GLU A 656 27.98 -19.02 13.21
N GLN A 657 27.43 -19.50 12.09
CA GLN A 657 26.88 -18.64 11.04
C GLN A 657 25.63 -17.89 11.52
N ALA A 658 24.73 -18.57 12.22
CA ALA A 658 23.56 -17.96 12.84
C ALA A 658 23.97 -16.90 13.88
N THR A 659 24.92 -17.24 14.75
CA THR A 659 25.42 -16.32 15.78
C THR A 659 26.09 -15.09 15.15
N SER A 660 26.96 -15.25 14.15
CA SER A 660 27.59 -14.12 13.44
C SER A 660 26.57 -13.18 12.82
N PHE A 661 25.52 -13.73 12.19
CA PHE A 661 24.45 -12.91 11.61
C PHE A 661 23.64 -12.18 12.67
N LEU A 662 23.27 -12.87 13.76
CA LEU A 662 22.50 -12.27 14.84
C LEU A 662 23.30 -11.26 15.67
N ARG A 663 24.64 -11.28 15.63
CA ARG A 663 25.47 -10.22 16.21
C ARG A 663 25.34 -8.91 15.43
N GLU A 664 25.25 -8.97 14.10
CA GLU A 664 24.92 -7.82 13.24
C GLU A 664 23.48 -7.36 13.48
N TYR A 665 22.53 -8.31 13.50
CA TYR A 665 21.11 -8.11 13.76
C TYR A 665 20.71 -8.44 15.21
N ASN A 666 21.47 -7.89 16.16
CA ASN A 666 21.20 -8.03 17.60
C ASN A 666 19.89 -7.31 17.99
N ILE A 667 19.44 -7.44 19.24
CA ILE A 667 18.14 -6.89 19.67
C ILE A 667 18.01 -5.38 19.37
N ARG A 668 19.07 -4.60 19.61
CA ARG A 668 19.11 -3.17 19.31
C ARG A 668 19.07 -2.88 17.82
N SER A 669 19.80 -3.65 17.01
CA SER A 669 19.72 -3.57 15.55
C SER A 669 18.32 -3.92 15.04
N ILE A 670 17.62 -4.89 15.64
CA ILE A 670 16.22 -5.24 15.32
C ILE A 670 15.29 -4.07 15.64
N HIS A 671 15.49 -3.40 16.78
CA HIS A 671 14.75 -2.18 17.09
C HIS A 671 14.98 -1.08 16.06
N ASN A 672 16.23 -0.81 15.69
CA ASN A 672 16.54 0.21 14.69
C ASN A 672 15.96 -0.13 13.30
N LEU A 673 16.03 -1.41 12.91
CA LEU A 673 15.42 -1.89 11.68
C LEU A 673 13.89 -1.74 11.70
N THR A 674 13.25 -2.00 12.84
CA THR A 674 11.80 -1.79 12.99
C THR A 674 11.45 -0.30 12.89
N ILE A 675 12.31 0.57 13.43
CA ILE A 675 12.16 2.02 13.27
C ILE A 675 12.22 2.41 11.79
N HIS A 676 13.23 1.90 11.07
CA HIS A 676 13.45 2.17 9.65
C HIS A 676 12.31 1.67 8.76
N GLU A 677 11.92 0.40 8.90
CA GLU A 677 10.97 -0.26 8.00
C GLU A 677 9.51 0.04 8.36
N ALA A 678 9.22 0.31 9.64
CA ALA A 678 7.85 0.37 10.11
C ALA A 678 7.51 1.69 10.84
N MET A 679 8.02 1.88 12.06
CA MET A 679 7.49 2.89 12.98
C MET A 679 8.59 3.75 13.62
N PRO A 680 8.71 5.05 13.27
CA PRO A 680 7.88 5.84 12.34
C PRO A 680 8.44 5.93 10.90
N GLY A 681 9.26 4.98 10.45
CA GLY A 681 9.90 4.99 9.12
C GLY A 681 8.96 4.69 7.95
N HIS A 682 9.32 3.73 7.08
CA HIS A 682 8.67 3.53 5.78
C HIS A 682 7.16 3.32 5.86
N PHE A 683 6.66 2.37 6.66
CA PHE A 683 5.22 2.12 6.75
C PHE A 683 4.43 3.39 7.12
N LEU A 684 4.85 4.10 8.17
CA LEU A 684 4.13 5.29 8.61
C LEU A 684 4.15 6.37 7.52
N GLN A 685 5.33 6.65 6.94
CA GLN A 685 5.48 7.66 5.90
C GLN A 685 4.65 7.34 4.66
N LEU A 686 4.72 6.10 4.17
CA LEU A 686 4.02 5.67 2.98
C LEU A 686 2.50 5.68 3.19
N ALA A 687 2.03 5.21 4.36
CA ALA A 687 0.63 5.27 4.74
C ALA A 687 0.09 6.71 4.72
N HIS A 688 0.85 7.69 5.22
CA HIS A 688 0.47 9.11 5.10
C HIS A 688 0.53 9.61 3.66
N SER A 689 1.62 9.33 2.95
CA SER A 689 1.83 9.83 1.58
C SER A 689 0.76 9.34 0.60
N ASN A 690 0.24 8.13 0.79
CA ASN A 690 -0.84 7.54 -0.02
C ASN A 690 -2.19 8.25 0.16
N ARG A 691 -2.32 9.16 1.13
CA ARG A 691 -3.50 10.03 1.29
C ARG A 691 -3.40 11.33 0.50
N HIS A 692 -2.24 11.67 -0.03
CA HIS A 692 -2.06 12.87 -0.84
C HIS A 692 -2.86 12.77 -2.15
N PRO A 693 -3.58 13.82 -2.59
CA PRO A 693 -4.51 13.74 -3.72
C PRO A 693 -3.84 13.57 -5.09
N SER A 694 -2.58 13.96 -5.26
CA SER A 694 -1.87 13.82 -6.54
C SER A 694 -1.39 12.39 -6.77
N GLN A 695 -2.07 11.68 -7.68
CA GLN A 695 -1.63 10.37 -8.17
C GLN A 695 -0.27 10.43 -8.87
N LEU A 696 0.00 11.52 -9.59
CA LEU A 696 1.28 11.73 -10.27
C LEU A 696 2.42 11.74 -9.25
N ARG A 697 2.26 12.46 -8.15
CA ARG A 697 3.26 12.54 -7.07
C ARG A 697 3.43 11.20 -6.35
N ALA A 698 2.36 10.42 -6.21
CA ALA A 698 2.41 9.09 -5.63
C ALA A 698 3.14 8.09 -6.54
N VAL A 699 2.96 8.17 -7.86
CA VAL A 699 3.65 7.30 -8.85
C VAL A 699 5.11 7.71 -9.06
N LEU A 700 5.40 9.01 -9.09
CA LEU A 700 6.75 9.57 -9.33
C LEU A 700 7.46 9.96 -8.02
N TRP A 701 7.28 9.17 -6.97
CA TRP A 701 7.86 9.42 -5.66
C TRP A 701 9.41 9.45 -5.69
N SER A 702 10.00 10.20 -4.76
CA SER A 702 11.45 10.38 -4.62
C SER A 702 12.04 9.35 -3.65
N GLY A 703 12.95 8.52 -4.16
CA GLY A 703 13.75 7.62 -3.33
C GLY A 703 14.56 8.35 -2.26
N THR A 704 15.12 9.52 -2.58
CA THR A 704 15.84 10.37 -1.62
C THR A 704 14.96 10.81 -0.47
N PHE A 705 13.71 11.19 -0.73
CA PHE A 705 12.78 11.57 0.32
C PHE A 705 12.39 10.38 1.21
N VAL A 706 12.02 9.26 0.60
CA VAL A 706 11.52 8.07 1.31
C VAL A 706 12.61 7.40 2.13
N GLU A 707 13.78 7.14 1.54
CA GLU A 707 14.93 6.54 2.25
C GLU A 707 15.50 7.51 3.28
N GLY A 708 15.56 8.80 2.93
CA GLY A 708 15.98 9.84 3.84
C GLY A 708 15.10 9.96 5.07
N TRP A 709 13.78 9.79 4.93
CA TRP A 709 12.84 9.83 6.04
C TRP A 709 13.09 8.68 7.01
N ALA A 710 13.22 7.45 6.50
CA ALA A 710 13.47 6.28 7.33
C ALA A 710 14.76 6.48 8.17
N CYS A 711 15.86 6.87 7.52
CA CYS A 711 17.12 7.17 8.22
C CYS A 711 17.01 8.36 9.20
N TYR A 712 16.30 9.43 8.82
CA TYR A 712 16.04 10.57 9.70
C TYR A 712 15.31 10.15 10.98
N THR A 713 14.30 9.27 10.86
CA THR A 713 13.51 8.82 12.01
C THR A 713 14.27 7.95 13.00
N GLU A 714 15.29 7.20 12.55
CA GLU A 714 16.21 6.48 13.45
C GLU A 714 16.83 7.44 14.46
N GLN A 715 17.34 8.59 13.99
CA GLN A 715 17.96 9.58 14.84
C GLN A 715 16.95 10.36 15.67
N VAL A 716 15.75 10.66 15.14
CA VAL A 716 14.66 11.27 15.92
C VAL A 716 14.27 10.42 17.12
N MET A 717 14.11 9.11 16.93
CA MET A 717 13.78 8.18 18.02
C MET A 717 14.87 8.17 19.08
N SER A 718 16.13 8.13 18.64
CA SER A 718 17.30 8.21 19.51
C SER A 718 17.33 9.50 20.34
N ASP A 719 17.19 10.65 19.67
CA ASP A 719 17.22 11.98 20.30
C ASP A 719 16.04 12.21 21.26
N ALA A 720 14.91 11.54 21.02
CA ALA A 720 13.74 11.56 21.91
C ALA A 720 13.89 10.66 23.15
N GLY A 721 14.98 9.89 23.26
CA GLY A 721 15.27 9.02 24.39
C GLY A 721 14.63 7.64 24.31
N PHE A 722 14.58 7.04 23.11
CA PHE A 722 14.10 5.66 22.93
C PHE A 722 14.89 4.67 23.80
N LEU A 723 14.18 3.69 24.37
CA LEU A 723 14.72 2.75 25.39
C LEU A 723 15.41 3.48 26.56
N ASP A 724 14.77 4.52 27.08
CA ASP A 724 15.26 5.35 28.19
C ASP A 724 16.65 5.96 27.93
N GLY A 725 16.99 6.18 26.64
CA GLY A 725 18.28 6.72 26.23
C GLY A 725 19.44 5.74 26.38
N ASP A 726 19.20 4.43 26.19
CA ASP A 726 20.25 3.41 26.24
C ASP A 726 21.48 3.81 25.38
N PRO A 727 22.65 4.05 25.99
CA PRO A 727 23.86 4.43 25.26
C PRO A 727 24.32 3.38 24.24
N LEU A 728 24.07 2.09 24.51
CA LEU A 728 24.40 1.03 23.57
C LEU A 728 23.45 1.05 22.36
N MET A 729 22.18 1.45 22.55
CA MET A 729 21.24 1.68 21.44
C MET A 729 21.74 2.83 20.55
N ARG A 730 22.18 3.95 21.16
CA ARG A 730 22.77 5.06 20.40
C ARG A 730 24.01 4.61 19.61
N LEU A 731 24.91 3.83 20.21
CA LEU A 731 26.08 3.29 19.51
C LEU A 731 25.70 2.43 18.30
N VAL A 732 24.72 1.53 18.44
CA VAL A 732 24.24 0.69 17.33
C VAL A 732 23.60 1.54 16.22
N MET A 733 22.81 2.56 16.57
CA MET A 733 22.24 3.50 15.59
C MET A 733 23.33 4.30 14.86
N LEU A 734 24.37 4.76 15.57
CA LEU A 734 25.51 5.44 14.95
C LEU A 734 26.31 4.50 14.02
N LYS A 735 26.48 3.22 14.39
CA LYS A 735 27.04 2.19 13.49
C LYS A 735 26.20 2.03 12.21
N TRP A 736 24.87 2.06 12.31
CA TRP A 736 23.99 2.01 11.14
C TRP A 736 24.09 3.29 10.29
N TYR A 737 24.20 4.45 10.92
CA TYR A 737 24.42 5.71 10.20
C TYR A 737 25.78 5.74 9.49
N LEU A 738 26.84 5.22 10.11
CA LEU A 738 28.15 5.02 9.48
C LEU A 738 28.05 4.15 8.22
N ARG A 739 27.18 3.13 8.20
CA ARG A 739 26.93 2.34 6.98
C ARG A 739 26.35 3.19 5.85
N SER A 740 25.43 4.12 6.14
CA SER A 740 24.90 5.07 5.14
C SER A 740 25.96 6.05 4.64
N ILE A 741 26.86 6.50 5.52
CA ILE A 741 28.03 7.33 5.15
C ILE A 741 28.97 6.55 4.21
N ALA A 742 29.36 5.32 4.59
CA ALA A 742 30.22 4.48 3.76
C ALA A 742 29.59 4.18 2.40
N ASN A 743 28.28 3.92 2.35
CA ASN A 743 27.55 3.71 1.10
C ASN A 743 27.70 4.92 0.15
N SER A 744 27.57 6.14 0.64
CA SER A 744 27.71 7.35 -0.18
C SER A 744 29.15 7.62 -0.63
N ILE A 745 30.14 7.32 0.21
CA ILE A 745 31.58 7.40 -0.09
C ILE A 745 31.97 6.36 -1.15
N MET A 746 31.57 5.10 -0.93
CA MET A 746 31.96 3.96 -1.74
C MET A 746 31.32 3.99 -3.12
N ASP A 747 30.04 4.33 -3.24
CA ASP A 747 29.31 4.30 -4.51
C ASP A 747 29.97 5.22 -5.55
N GLN A 748 30.24 6.47 -5.20
CA GLN A 748 30.95 7.38 -6.10
C GLN A 748 32.40 6.96 -6.35
N ALA A 749 33.11 6.47 -5.33
CA ALA A 749 34.52 6.14 -5.46
C ALA A 749 34.76 4.89 -6.31
N ILE A 750 33.83 3.93 -6.29
CA ILE A 750 33.86 2.75 -7.16
C ILE A 750 33.64 3.16 -8.61
N HIS A 751 32.64 3.99 -8.88
CA HIS A 751 32.23 4.35 -10.24
C HIS A 751 33.13 5.41 -10.89
N VAL A 752 33.80 6.25 -10.10
CA VAL A 752 34.55 7.41 -10.59
C VAL A 752 36.03 7.35 -10.23
N ASP A 753 36.35 7.05 -8.97
CA ASP A 753 37.71 7.22 -8.43
C ASP A 753 38.55 5.93 -8.46
N GLY A 754 38.00 4.83 -8.97
CA GLY A 754 38.72 3.55 -9.13
C GLY A 754 38.93 2.76 -7.84
N MET A 755 38.09 2.97 -6.82
CA MET A 755 38.15 2.24 -5.54
C MET A 755 38.18 0.73 -5.78
N ARG A 756 39.14 0.05 -5.14
CA ARG A 756 39.29 -1.41 -5.23
C ARG A 756 38.55 -2.09 -4.09
N ARG A 757 38.29 -3.40 -4.22
CA ARG A 757 37.62 -4.19 -3.18
C ARG A 757 38.29 -4.03 -1.81
N ALA A 758 39.62 -4.10 -1.74
CA ALA A 758 40.34 -3.98 -0.47
C ALA A 758 40.05 -2.64 0.24
N ASP A 759 40.02 -1.54 -0.53
CA ASP A 759 39.76 -0.20 0.01
C ASP A 759 38.29 -0.06 0.47
N ALA A 760 37.35 -0.65 -0.27
CA ALA A 760 35.93 -0.72 0.11
C ALA A 760 35.70 -1.59 1.36
N MET A 761 36.37 -2.74 1.46
CA MET A 761 36.28 -3.61 2.64
C MET A 761 36.86 -2.91 3.87
N LYS A 762 37.97 -2.19 3.73
CA LYS A 762 38.54 -1.38 4.81
C LYS A 762 37.55 -0.33 5.31
N LEU A 763 36.97 0.46 4.40
CA LEU A 763 35.98 1.49 4.74
C LEU A 763 34.77 0.90 5.49
N MET A 764 34.27 -0.24 5.03
CA MET A 764 33.12 -0.89 5.64
C MET A 764 33.46 -1.53 6.98
N MET A 765 34.56 -2.26 7.09
CA MET A 765 34.88 -3.05 8.28
C MET A 765 35.61 -2.25 9.35
N GLU A 766 36.63 -1.48 8.98
CA GLU A 766 37.47 -0.75 9.92
C GLU A 766 36.87 0.64 10.22
N ASP A 767 36.62 1.43 9.18
CA ASP A 767 36.21 2.83 9.38
C ASP A 767 34.75 2.93 9.86
N THR A 768 33.90 1.95 9.52
CA THR A 768 32.47 1.95 9.82
C THR A 768 31.96 0.71 10.57
N PHE A 769 32.86 -0.15 11.05
CA PHE A 769 32.58 -1.25 12.00
C PHE A 769 31.57 -2.31 11.50
N GLN A 770 31.41 -2.49 10.18
CA GLN A 770 30.50 -3.48 9.63
C GLN A 770 31.13 -4.87 9.59
N GLU A 771 30.31 -5.91 9.72
CA GLU A 771 30.77 -7.30 9.59
C GLU A 771 31.18 -7.63 8.14
N GLU A 772 32.10 -8.58 7.95
CA GLU A 772 32.66 -8.92 6.63
C GLU A 772 31.59 -9.27 5.59
N ARG A 773 30.56 -10.02 6.00
CA ARG A 773 29.47 -10.42 5.09
C ARG A 773 28.69 -9.22 4.56
N GLU A 774 28.40 -8.24 5.43
CA GLU A 774 27.72 -6.99 5.05
C GLU A 774 28.61 -6.18 4.09
N ALA A 775 29.89 -6.01 4.43
CA ALA A 775 30.87 -5.32 3.58
C ALA A 775 30.99 -5.96 2.18
N SER A 776 31.09 -7.29 2.13
CA SER A 776 31.22 -8.06 0.89
C SER A 776 29.95 -7.98 0.04
N ALA A 777 28.77 -8.07 0.64
CA ALA A 777 27.49 -7.92 -0.04
C ALA A 777 27.33 -6.49 -0.62
N LYS A 778 27.72 -5.47 0.15
CA LYS A 778 27.69 -4.06 -0.28
C LYS A 778 28.64 -3.78 -1.44
N TRP A 779 29.84 -4.36 -1.43
CA TRP A 779 30.76 -4.30 -2.57
C TRP A 779 30.14 -4.86 -3.85
N VAL A 780 29.45 -6.01 -3.77
CA VAL A 780 28.75 -6.57 -4.94
C VAL A 780 27.61 -5.66 -5.39
N ARG A 781 26.79 -5.16 -4.45
CA ARG A 781 25.68 -4.23 -4.75
C ARG A 781 26.16 -2.94 -5.43
N ALA A 782 27.28 -2.37 -5.00
CA ALA A 782 27.83 -1.14 -5.58
C ALA A 782 28.42 -1.33 -6.99
N GLN A 783 28.72 -2.58 -7.39
CA GLN A 783 29.05 -2.89 -8.78
C GLN A 783 27.80 -3.05 -9.65
N LEU A 784 26.70 -3.57 -9.08
CA LEU A 784 25.46 -3.84 -9.80
C LEU A 784 24.54 -2.63 -9.93
N THR A 785 24.71 -1.65 -9.05
CA THR A 785 23.91 -0.42 -8.96
C THR A 785 24.82 0.80 -8.96
N SER A 786 24.23 1.98 -9.13
CA SER A 786 24.94 3.27 -9.03
C SER A 786 23.98 4.35 -8.55
N THR A 787 24.49 5.32 -7.80
CA THR A 787 23.82 6.51 -7.24
C THR A 787 22.75 6.23 -6.18
N GLN A 788 22.13 5.04 -6.20
CA GLN A 788 21.09 4.65 -5.24
C GLN A 788 21.62 4.57 -3.81
N LEU A 789 22.87 4.14 -3.61
CA LEU A 789 23.45 4.05 -2.27
C LEU A 789 23.61 5.41 -1.58
N SER A 790 23.60 6.52 -2.33
CA SER A 790 23.66 7.87 -1.77
C SER A 790 22.30 8.42 -1.32
N THR A 791 21.17 7.80 -1.68
CA THR A 791 19.83 8.33 -1.35
C THR A 791 19.59 8.41 0.16
N TYR A 792 20.06 7.40 0.91
CA TYR A 792 19.94 7.31 2.37
C TYR A 792 20.62 8.51 3.06
N PHE A 793 21.92 8.69 2.79
CA PHE A 793 22.75 9.71 3.42
C PHE A 793 22.29 11.12 3.04
N VAL A 794 22.11 11.38 1.74
CA VAL A 794 21.69 12.69 1.25
C VAL A 794 20.28 13.01 1.73
N GLY A 795 19.36 12.06 1.65
CA GLY A 795 17.99 12.22 2.10
C GLY A 795 17.88 12.56 3.58
N LEU A 796 18.64 11.87 4.45
CA LEU A 796 18.69 12.17 5.88
C LEU A 796 19.11 13.63 6.12
N HIS A 797 20.17 14.08 5.45
CA HIS A 797 20.66 15.45 5.62
C HIS A 797 19.68 16.51 5.11
N GLU A 798 19.00 16.25 3.99
CA GLU A 798 17.95 17.12 3.49
C GLU A 798 16.78 17.21 4.49
N HIS A 799 16.33 16.09 5.08
CA HIS A 799 15.29 16.11 6.12
C HIS A 799 15.69 16.91 7.36
N PHE A 800 16.93 16.77 7.84
CA PHE A 800 17.44 17.60 8.94
C PHE A 800 17.55 19.07 8.55
N SER A 801 17.98 19.37 7.33
CA SER A 801 18.04 20.75 6.80
C SER A 801 16.65 21.40 6.79
N ILE A 802 15.63 20.67 6.31
CA ILE A 802 14.24 21.13 6.31
C ILE A 802 13.73 21.35 7.74
N ARG A 803 14.05 20.43 8.67
CA ARG A 803 13.68 20.55 10.08
C ARG A 803 14.26 21.79 10.72
N GLU A 804 15.55 22.04 10.54
CA GLU A 804 16.22 23.21 11.14
C GLU A 804 15.69 24.53 10.53
N ALA A 805 15.40 24.55 9.22
CA ALA A 805 14.76 25.69 8.58
C ALA A 805 13.35 25.94 9.14
N ALA A 806 12.52 24.89 9.29
CA ALA A 806 11.19 25.00 9.88
C ALA A 806 11.23 25.43 11.35
N LYS A 807 12.17 24.92 12.14
CA LYS A 807 12.38 25.31 13.54
C LYS A 807 12.73 26.79 13.66
N LYS A 808 13.59 27.29 12.76
CA LYS A 808 13.95 28.71 12.71
C LYS A 808 12.75 29.58 12.33
N GLU A 809 11.96 29.16 11.34
CA GLU A 809 10.83 29.94 10.82
C GLU A 809 9.63 29.96 11.79
N TRP A 810 9.29 28.82 12.39
CA TRP A 810 8.11 28.68 13.24
C TRP A 810 8.34 29.06 14.70
N GLY A 811 9.60 29.18 15.14
CA GLY A 811 9.96 29.58 16.49
C GLY A 811 9.26 28.74 17.56
N ASP A 812 8.55 29.41 18.48
CA ASP A 812 7.85 28.77 19.60
C ASP A 812 6.71 27.86 19.17
N GLU A 813 6.20 27.99 17.94
CA GLU A 813 5.16 27.11 17.43
C GLU A 813 5.70 25.79 16.84
N PHE A 814 7.02 25.61 16.82
CA PHE A 814 7.65 24.37 16.35
C PHE A 814 7.45 23.25 17.38
N THR A 815 6.89 22.14 16.93
CA THR A 815 6.90 20.86 17.63
C THR A 815 7.28 19.76 16.64
N LEU A 816 7.88 18.66 17.12
CA LEU A 816 8.23 17.53 16.25
C LEU A 816 7.00 16.99 15.54
N LYS A 817 5.87 16.82 16.25
CA LYS A 817 4.62 16.36 15.64
C LYS A 817 4.14 17.23 14.51
N ARG A 818 4.00 18.54 14.77
CA ARG A 818 3.53 19.49 13.74
C ARG A 818 4.43 19.44 12.52
N TYR A 819 5.75 19.42 12.73
CA TYR A 819 6.73 19.34 11.66
C TYR A 819 6.59 18.04 10.85
N HIS A 820 6.58 16.89 11.53
CA HIS A 820 6.47 15.58 10.88
C HIS A 820 5.17 15.42 10.12
N ASP A 821 4.03 15.74 10.74
CA ASP A 821 2.71 15.65 10.11
C ASP A 821 2.63 16.55 8.87
N ALA A 822 3.21 17.76 8.93
CA ALA A 822 3.25 18.67 7.78
C ALA A 822 4.13 18.12 6.65
N VAL A 823 5.35 17.67 6.95
CA VAL A 823 6.32 17.17 5.95
C VAL A 823 5.77 15.99 5.17
N ILE A 824 5.21 14.99 5.85
CA ILE A 824 4.69 13.78 5.20
C ILE A 824 3.34 14.00 4.51
N SER A 825 2.63 15.09 4.83
CA SER A 825 1.36 15.43 4.19
C SER A 825 1.50 15.80 2.71
N PHE A 826 2.69 16.21 2.27
CA PHE A 826 2.94 16.61 0.88
C PHE A 826 3.14 15.43 -0.09
N GLY A 827 2.99 14.19 0.38
CA GLY A 827 3.36 12.99 -0.38
C GLY A 827 4.86 12.75 -0.32
N SER A 828 5.45 12.25 -1.40
CA SER A 828 6.87 11.89 -1.46
C SER A 828 7.64 12.59 -2.59
N PRO A 829 7.53 13.92 -2.82
CA PRO A 829 8.35 14.60 -3.83
C PRO A 829 9.80 14.76 -3.34
N PRO A 830 10.76 15.13 -4.21
CA PRO A 830 12.12 15.47 -3.80
C PRO A 830 12.18 16.45 -2.60
N PRO A 831 13.10 16.28 -1.63
CA PRO A 831 13.12 17.06 -0.38
C PRO A 831 13.09 18.59 -0.57
N GLN A 832 13.78 19.11 -1.59
CA GLN A 832 13.78 20.54 -1.90
C GLN A 832 12.38 21.11 -2.17
N PHE A 833 11.47 20.33 -2.76
CA PHE A 833 10.11 20.77 -3.02
C PHE A 833 9.26 20.72 -1.75
N VAL A 834 9.50 19.74 -0.87
CA VAL A 834 8.87 19.70 0.45
C VAL A 834 9.27 20.93 1.26
N ARG A 835 10.57 21.29 1.26
CA ARG A 835 11.05 22.52 1.87
C ARG A 835 10.30 23.75 1.37
N ALA A 836 10.23 23.90 0.04
CA ALA A 836 9.59 25.05 -0.57
C ALA A 836 8.10 25.11 -0.25
N LEU A 837 7.38 23.99 -0.26
CA LEU A 837 5.98 23.92 0.13
C LEU A 837 5.77 24.28 1.61
N LEU A 838 6.61 23.73 2.50
CA LEU A 838 6.52 23.92 3.95
C LEU A 838 6.78 25.37 4.38
N LEU A 839 7.76 26.03 3.75
CA LEU A 839 8.24 27.36 4.13
C LEU A 839 7.73 28.48 3.21
N GLY A 840 6.95 28.15 2.19
CA GLY A 840 6.46 29.13 1.22
C GLY A 840 7.54 29.70 0.29
N GLU A 841 8.71 29.05 0.18
CA GLU A 841 9.80 29.48 -0.71
C GLU A 841 9.40 29.32 -2.20
N ALA A 842 10.23 29.85 -3.11
CA ALA A 842 10.05 29.63 -4.55
C ALA A 842 10.25 28.15 -4.91
N ILE A 843 9.47 27.65 -5.87
CA ILE A 843 9.56 26.28 -6.37
C ILE A 843 10.38 26.31 -7.66
N GLU A 844 11.62 25.80 -7.62
CA GLU A 844 12.59 25.87 -8.73
C GLU A 844 13.14 24.51 -9.18
#